data_AF-A0A1E4XDM2-F1
#
_entry.id   AF-A0A1E4XDM2-F1
#
_cell.length_a   1.000
_cell.length_b   1.000
_cell.length_c   1.000
_cell.angle_alpha   90.00
_cell.angle_beta   90.00
_cell.angle_gamma   90.00
#
_symmetry.space_group_name_H-M   'P 1'
#
loop_
_entity.id
_entity.type
_entity.pdbx_description
1 polymer ?
#
loop_
_entity_poly.entity_id
_entity_poly.type
_entity_poly.pdbx_seq_one_letter_code
_entity_poly.pdbx_strand_id
1 'polypeptide(L)'
;MLQTSLGGSALRGAADKKVQVPRDATIFPLYDAYRSALNTPEIQAWLLSKGFALSTLVVKQGSISGSITRDGVSSVQTFTTDDASGWRQVSARLRAAVQGLDPDGQGVPYVSDDSDSFSRNMLLRWYGVQPPTGEGDVKRVQHALSTTDWSTLPPSRKAELEGRVQMARSAIGALDERAHLANVLTQHLADKSDDEAVALAGLEVQVSSASALARNANGKVLLDDALRSHGQVLPKTAGELRNAIRWLTAALPPPPAQGNYSHLLATTWAPGLLSAADKRVLAELSNDDEEEDEGESSGLNLLRLFGVDGILERNTPEALRTQADHFLDRVFRDPVALFWGDLLARDRSFLGASGTSQLSDTERAQWVIAAIKLQFDPDAPGRAGTVAGYDLYQPGNSGRSLAEVRADVETHLKQNKLLDPKAAPLVAHLLLASAAPEFLVPGTPATLRIGSTQWADLRLSVMFAERLGGAGCSRAMPYEEIMALSRLDARTPEEAAVLDNYGVDVVLDWALMRGLYARPADGRYTPQHYQRAIQAFDAERKQKVEALTLFNAAMPTREDLAIKNLQKVFADLSVKQLKALRVCIADPNERRNLKTSEPRTRSLVETYMSGDLKRDRWMLLAPREQPPQPARKKSPYAAEPVLGAAEQAAVDKNVQALNAKIALLPNVQDQVPGAVDTYLANLKQALSVMTRRMIADLPLPDRQALEYGATELFTLREQTDQVLTLEETPGRVEERRGRKGTLLRNEYNGVIRFFEVFPEKQLIVKRDDLTAPLSLGGTLQEHKITYGPWAPSTVQTQNGQEQPFDFAAYTSSDRPRPGVTSARIIIEKLGDTLPADVSATPSNSAGLVPDSFSSERTQEIVRRIMHGNFVHHRDTVLKLAQGELPLEQQRELLRQKDRILLGMIPFVGAIVELTKGNIVEGTRGLILDTVGAFVGGAGSTLRPLIKSTKVVAPFGAKAFRVLEKGVLVVSGFLNPLDGSASLLNGAARGVFAVPKLLSKALRPSVLTTLGSVEEKLRLCLGVHSSLFSRSPMTQGGSSQPAAHVGRNHSVPVNAVQVDGQWYAINPSTGLPNGTPLDGFEPLGTEAA
;
A
#
# COMPACT_ATOMS: atom_id res chain seq x y z
N MET A 1 12.10 -39.25 36.24
CA MET A 1 12.42 -38.07 37.09
C MET A 1 11.30 -37.05 37.12
N LEU A 2 10.91 -36.45 35.98
CA LEU A 2 9.82 -35.45 35.92
C LEU A 2 8.50 -35.96 36.51
N GLN A 3 8.05 -37.15 36.09
CA GLN A 3 6.83 -37.79 36.60
C GLN A 3 6.85 -37.98 38.12
N THR A 4 7.98 -38.42 38.68
CA THR A 4 8.17 -38.59 40.13
C THR A 4 8.09 -37.25 40.87
N SER A 5 8.66 -36.19 40.29
CA SER A 5 8.59 -34.83 40.83
C SER A 5 7.15 -34.29 40.86
N LEU A 6 6.40 -34.54 39.78
CA LEU A 6 4.97 -34.20 39.68
C LEU A 6 4.12 -34.95 40.71
N GLY A 7 4.39 -36.24 40.93
CA GLY A 7 3.70 -37.06 41.94
C GLY A 7 4.08 -36.76 43.39
N GLY A 8 5.10 -35.93 43.63
CA GLY A 8 5.63 -35.62 44.96
C GLY A 8 4.98 -34.41 45.65
N SER A 9 5.80 -33.49 46.16
CA SER A 9 5.33 -32.30 46.91
C SER A 9 4.48 -31.34 46.07
N ALA A 10 4.61 -31.41 44.74
CA ALA A 10 3.86 -30.62 43.77
C ALA A 10 2.35 -30.98 43.76
N LEU A 11 1.98 -32.22 44.12
CA LEU A 11 0.61 -32.73 44.07
C LEU A 11 0.04 -33.04 45.47
N ARG A 12 0.44 -32.24 46.47
CA ARG A 12 -0.12 -32.27 47.84
C ARG A 12 -1.39 -31.45 48.03
N GLY A 13 -1.80 -30.68 47.02
CA GLY A 13 -3.00 -29.84 47.04
C GLY A 13 -3.36 -29.35 45.64
N ALA A 14 -4.53 -28.73 45.48
CA ALA A 14 -5.07 -28.36 44.18
C ALA A 14 -4.37 -27.15 43.54
N ALA A 15 -3.81 -26.24 44.35
CA ALA A 15 -3.09 -25.06 43.86
C ALA A 15 -1.91 -25.43 42.94
N ASP A 16 -1.74 -24.67 41.85
CA ASP A 16 -0.63 -24.88 40.92
C ASP A 16 0.72 -24.58 41.60
N LYS A 17 1.74 -25.36 41.27
CA LYS A 17 3.09 -25.25 41.85
C LYS A 17 4.14 -25.30 40.76
N LYS A 18 5.29 -24.69 41.01
CA LYS A 18 6.47 -24.80 40.14
C LYS A 18 7.17 -26.14 40.34
N VAL A 19 7.53 -26.79 39.25
CA VAL A 19 8.21 -28.09 39.21
C VAL A 19 9.39 -27.99 38.28
N GLN A 20 10.57 -28.42 38.75
CA GLN A 20 11.79 -28.41 37.95
C GLN A 20 11.62 -29.26 36.68
N VAL A 21 12.02 -28.72 35.53
CA VAL A 21 11.96 -29.41 34.23
C VAL A 21 13.34 -29.98 33.91
N PRO A 22 13.53 -31.31 33.95
CA PRO A 22 14.80 -31.94 33.62
C PRO A 22 15.22 -31.70 32.17
N ARG A 23 16.51 -31.53 31.91
CA ARG A 23 17.05 -31.26 30.55
C ARG A 23 16.84 -32.41 29.56
N ASP A 24 16.68 -33.63 30.06
CA ASP A 24 16.43 -34.86 29.32
C ASP A 24 14.92 -35.12 29.09
N ALA A 25 14.03 -34.30 29.64
CA ALA A 25 12.60 -34.44 29.42
C ALA A 25 12.20 -34.04 27.99
N THR A 26 11.28 -34.79 27.37
CA THR A 26 10.79 -34.52 26.01
C THR A 26 10.23 -33.09 25.84
N ILE A 27 9.61 -32.53 26.88
CA ILE A 27 9.06 -31.17 26.86
C ILE A 27 10.12 -30.07 26.99
N PHE A 28 11.32 -30.38 27.49
CA PHE A 28 12.34 -29.38 27.84
C PHE A 28 12.70 -28.44 26.67
N PRO A 29 12.90 -28.90 25.42
CA PRO A 29 13.22 -27.99 24.32
C PRO A 29 12.13 -26.94 24.04
N LEU A 30 10.86 -27.28 24.27
CA LEU A 30 9.75 -26.33 24.13
C LEU A 30 9.68 -25.35 25.30
N TYR A 31 9.88 -25.85 26.52
CA TYR A 31 9.98 -25.01 27.72
C TYR A 31 11.10 -23.98 27.56
N ASP A 32 12.26 -24.42 27.10
CA ASP A 32 13.43 -23.57 26.89
C ASP A 32 13.20 -22.54 25.77
N ALA A 33 12.59 -22.95 24.65
CA ALA A 33 12.21 -22.05 23.58
C ALA A 33 11.20 -20.99 24.04
N TYR A 34 10.19 -21.37 24.83
CA TYR A 34 9.22 -20.42 25.41
C TYR A 34 9.89 -19.46 26.38
N ARG A 35 10.72 -19.97 27.30
CA ARG A 35 11.50 -19.16 28.26
C ARG A 35 12.38 -18.16 27.52
N SER A 36 13.16 -18.60 26.55
CA SER A 36 14.06 -17.73 25.79
C SER A 36 13.29 -16.68 24.98
N ALA A 37 12.21 -17.08 24.29
CA ALA A 37 11.40 -16.15 23.51
C ALA A 37 10.70 -15.10 24.38
N LEU A 38 10.17 -15.48 25.55
CA LEU A 38 9.48 -14.57 26.46
C LEU A 38 10.42 -13.50 27.05
N ASN A 39 11.70 -13.83 27.20
CA ASN A 39 12.69 -12.97 27.83
C ASN A 39 13.58 -12.21 26.84
N THR A 40 13.22 -12.13 25.55
CA THR A 40 13.97 -11.25 24.63
C THR A 40 13.78 -9.77 24.96
N PRO A 41 14.75 -8.90 24.64
CA PRO A 41 14.64 -7.46 24.91
C PRO A 41 13.38 -6.83 24.33
N GLU A 42 12.94 -7.27 23.14
CA GLU A 42 11.76 -6.74 22.46
C GLU A 42 10.46 -7.05 23.21
N ILE A 43 10.28 -8.31 23.66
CA ILE A 43 9.09 -8.69 24.44
C ILE A 43 9.11 -8.02 25.81
N GLN A 44 10.26 -7.99 26.49
CA GLN A 44 10.36 -7.35 27.81
C GLN A 44 10.08 -5.85 27.73
N ALA A 45 10.62 -5.15 26.73
CA ALA A 45 10.33 -3.74 26.49
C ALA A 45 8.82 -3.51 26.21
N TRP A 46 8.20 -4.39 25.41
CA TRP A 46 6.77 -4.31 25.14
C TRP A 46 5.92 -4.54 26.39
N LEU A 47 6.19 -5.58 27.19
CA LEU A 47 5.48 -5.89 28.44
C LEU A 47 5.58 -4.72 29.44
N LEU A 48 6.77 -4.15 29.58
CA LEU A 48 7.01 -2.98 30.42
C LEU A 48 6.22 -1.76 29.92
N SER A 49 6.19 -1.52 28.60
CA SER A 49 5.44 -0.41 28.00
C SER A 49 3.92 -0.48 28.27
N LYS A 50 3.37 -1.69 28.46
CA LYS A 50 1.96 -1.90 28.80
C LYS A 50 1.67 -1.83 30.30
N GLY A 51 2.69 -2.00 31.15
CA GLY A 51 2.57 -1.96 32.61
C GLY A 51 2.06 -3.26 33.24
N PHE A 52 2.35 -4.40 32.62
CA PHE A 52 1.93 -5.71 33.15
C PHE A 52 2.68 -6.10 34.42
N ALA A 53 1.94 -6.64 35.40
CA ALA A 53 2.53 -7.44 36.47
C ALA A 53 2.92 -8.82 35.93
N LEU A 54 4.22 -9.04 35.69
CA LEU A 54 4.74 -10.23 35.00
C LEU A 54 4.26 -11.56 35.61
N SER A 55 4.12 -11.65 36.94
CA SER A 55 3.66 -12.85 37.65
C SER A 55 2.21 -13.24 37.36
N THR A 56 1.42 -12.36 36.75
CA THR A 56 0.01 -12.58 36.40
C THR A 56 -0.20 -12.89 34.92
N LEU A 57 0.87 -12.90 34.12
CA LEU A 57 0.76 -13.08 32.68
C LEU A 57 0.35 -14.51 32.32
N VAL A 58 -0.58 -14.59 31.39
CA VAL A 58 -1.00 -15.81 30.71
C VAL A 58 -0.93 -15.58 29.21
N VAL A 59 -0.07 -16.34 28.53
CA VAL A 59 0.17 -16.25 27.09
C VAL A 59 -0.59 -17.37 26.40
N LYS A 60 -1.47 -17.02 25.47
CA LYS A 60 -2.17 -17.95 24.57
C LYS A 60 -1.66 -17.81 23.14
N GLN A 61 -2.07 -18.71 22.24
CA GLN A 61 -1.61 -18.69 20.85
C GLN A 61 -1.87 -17.36 20.11
N GLY A 62 -2.96 -16.66 20.45
CA GLY A 62 -3.35 -15.39 19.80
C GLY A 62 -3.46 -14.19 20.74
N SER A 63 -3.18 -14.36 22.03
CA SER A 63 -3.37 -13.28 23.01
C SER A 63 -2.44 -13.39 24.21
N ILE A 64 -2.31 -12.28 24.92
CA ILE A 64 -1.65 -12.20 26.21
C ILE A 64 -2.55 -11.46 27.18
N SER A 65 -2.75 -12.03 28.36
CA SER A 65 -3.57 -11.45 29.42
C SER A 65 -2.77 -11.30 30.70
N GLY A 66 -3.07 -10.28 31.50
CA GLY A 66 -2.43 -10.07 32.79
C GLY A 66 -3.00 -8.86 33.52
N SER A 67 -2.66 -8.73 34.79
CA SER A 67 -3.06 -7.58 35.60
C SER A 67 -2.19 -6.36 35.27
N ILE A 68 -2.83 -5.23 35.00
CA ILE A 68 -2.22 -3.91 34.86
C ILE A 68 -2.78 -3.03 35.97
N THR A 69 -1.91 -2.26 36.63
CA THR A 69 -2.33 -1.29 37.65
C THR A 69 -2.20 0.12 37.10
N ARG A 70 -3.31 0.86 37.05
CA ARG A 70 -3.36 2.28 36.68
C ARG A 70 -4.07 3.05 37.78
N ASP A 71 -3.46 4.13 38.26
CA ASP A 71 -4.04 5.00 39.30
C ASP A 71 -4.52 4.26 40.55
N GLY A 72 -3.80 3.19 40.94
CA GLY A 72 -4.13 2.37 42.12
C GLY A 72 -5.20 1.29 41.90
N VAL A 73 -5.80 1.19 40.70
CA VAL A 73 -6.77 0.15 40.36
C VAL A 73 -6.10 -0.93 39.50
N SER A 74 -6.12 -2.18 39.97
CA SER A 74 -5.66 -3.34 39.21
C SER A 74 -6.80 -3.95 38.41
N SER A 75 -6.62 -4.07 37.10
CA SER A 75 -7.58 -4.72 36.19
C SER A 75 -6.87 -5.71 35.27
N VAL A 76 -7.52 -6.81 34.91
CA VAL A 76 -7.00 -7.73 33.90
C VAL A 76 -7.20 -7.11 32.52
N GLN A 77 -6.11 -6.99 31.77
CA GLN A 77 -6.10 -6.56 30.38
C GLN A 77 -5.66 -7.71 29.48
N THR A 78 -6.19 -7.72 28.26
CA THR A 78 -5.85 -8.69 27.21
C THR A 78 -5.50 -7.94 25.95
N PHE A 79 -4.35 -8.28 25.35
CA PHE A 79 -3.97 -7.86 24.01
C PHE A 79 -3.97 -9.06 23.07
N THR A 80 -4.35 -8.86 21.82
CA THR A 80 -4.48 -9.91 20.81
C THR A 80 -3.53 -9.67 19.63
N THR A 81 -3.38 -10.67 18.76
CA THR A 81 -2.63 -10.52 17.51
C THR A 81 -3.32 -9.62 16.49
N ASP A 82 -4.58 -9.29 16.75
CA ASP A 82 -5.48 -8.63 15.80
C ASP A 82 -5.73 -7.16 16.18
N ASP A 83 -5.19 -6.73 17.33
CA ASP A 83 -5.27 -5.35 17.80
C ASP A 83 -4.04 -4.52 17.38
N ALA A 84 -4.15 -3.20 17.58
CA ALA A 84 -3.07 -2.27 17.29
C ALA A 84 -2.02 -2.17 18.42
N SER A 85 -1.96 -3.13 19.36
CA SER A 85 -1.08 -3.04 20.54
C SER A 85 0.40 -3.25 20.24
N GLY A 86 0.72 -3.83 19.08
CA GLY A 86 2.06 -4.28 18.70
C GLY A 86 2.38 -5.72 19.12
N TRP A 87 1.45 -6.41 19.79
CA TRP A 87 1.67 -7.77 20.30
C TRP A 87 2.03 -8.76 19.20
N ARG A 88 1.37 -8.68 18.04
CA ARG A 88 1.63 -9.55 16.88
C ARG A 88 3.10 -9.56 16.46
N GLN A 89 3.70 -8.37 16.36
CA GLN A 89 5.05 -8.16 15.83
C GLN A 89 6.11 -8.77 16.75
N VAL A 90 5.94 -8.61 18.07
CA VAL A 90 6.93 -9.07 19.06
C VAL A 90 6.75 -10.54 19.46
N SER A 91 5.55 -11.10 19.30
CA SER A 91 5.20 -12.41 19.85
C SER A 91 5.40 -13.60 18.92
N ALA A 92 5.85 -13.43 17.67
CA ALA A 92 5.89 -14.52 16.68
C ALA A 92 6.61 -15.80 17.16
N ARG A 93 7.84 -15.67 17.71
CA ARG A 93 8.59 -16.80 18.29
C ARG A 93 7.88 -17.42 19.48
N LEU A 94 7.36 -16.56 20.35
CA LEU A 94 6.66 -16.98 21.56
C LEU A 94 5.39 -17.77 21.22
N ARG A 95 4.61 -17.32 20.24
CA ARG A 95 3.39 -18.00 19.75
C ARG A 95 3.71 -19.37 19.17
N ALA A 96 4.79 -19.49 18.40
CA ALA A 96 5.25 -20.78 17.87
C ALA A 96 5.62 -21.77 19.01
N ALA A 97 6.27 -21.29 20.08
CA ALA A 97 6.54 -22.12 21.26
C ALA A 97 5.25 -22.50 22.02
N VAL A 98 4.34 -21.54 22.22
CA VAL A 98 3.04 -21.76 22.87
C VAL A 98 2.19 -22.78 22.12
N GLN A 99 2.20 -22.78 20.79
CA GLN A 99 1.48 -23.74 19.96
C GLN A 99 1.88 -25.20 20.27
N GLY A 100 3.16 -25.45 20.60
CA GLY A 100 3.64 -26.77 21.01
C GLY A 100 3.41 -27.10 22.49
N LEU A 101 3.31 -26.08 23.37
CA LEU A 101 3.20 -26.23 24.82
C LEU A 101 1.76 -26.30 25.33
N ASP A 102 0.83 -25.59 24.69
CA ASP A 102 -0.55 -25.41 25.16
C ASP A 102 -1.53 -25.94 24.12
N PRO A 103 -1.63 -27.28 23.96
CA PRO A 103 -2.51 -27.91 22.98
C PRO A 103 -4.01 -27.63 23.26
N ASP A 104 -4.35 -27.36 24.52
CA ASP A 104 -5.73 -27.17 24.98
C ASP A 104 -6.14 -25.68 25.05
N GLY A 105 -5.25 -24.76 24.64
CA GLY A 105 -5.52 -23.31 24.57
C GLY A 105 -5.79 -22.63 25.92
N GLN A 106 -5.34 -23.23 27.02
CA GLN A 106 -5.61 -22.77 28.38
C GLN A 106 -4.65 -21.65 28.83
N GLY A 107 -3.55 -21.48 28.13
CA GLY A 107 -2.53 -20.46 28.33
C GLY A 107 -1.32 -20.91 29.13
N VAL A 108 -0.18 -20.31 28.79
CA VAL A 108 1.15 -20.55 29.37
C VAL A 108 1.53 -19.41 30.31
N PRO A 109 1.88 -19.70 31.57
CA PRO A 109 2.23 -18.66 32.54
C PRO A 109 3.64 -18.11 32.31
N TYR A 110 3.92 -16.92 32.85
CA TYR A 110 5.24 -16.29 32.81
C TYR A 110 6.35 -17.17 33.41
N VAL A 111 7.52 -17.15 32.76
CA VAL A 111 8.75 -17.81 33.18
C VAL A 111 9.90 -16.80 33.07
N SER A 112 10.65 -16.60 34.15
CA SER A 112 11.85 -15.76 34.14
C SER A 112 13.02 -16.46 33.44
N ASP A 113 13.95 -15.68 32.91
CA ASP A 113 15.09 -16.20 32.15
C ASP A 113 15.97 -17.16 32.97
N ASP A 114 16.10 -16.95 34.27
CA ASP A 114 16.89 -17.77 35.20
C ASP A 114 16.15 -19.01 35.75
N SER A 115 14.86 -19.18 35.44
CA SER A 115 14.05 -20.29 35.97
C SER A 115 14.34 -21.61 35.25
N ASP A 116 14.46 -22.69 36.01
CA ASP A 116 14.49 -24.08 35.53
C ASP A 116 13.21 -24.87 35.87
N SER A 117 12.21 -24.16 36.42
CA SER A 117 10.96 -24.73 36.93
C SER A 117 9.74 -24.16 36.22
N PHE A 118 8.70 -24.98 36.05
CA PHE A 118 7.51 -24.67 35.27
C PHE A 118 6.21 -25.08 35.97
N SER A 119 5.05 -24.65 35.44
CA SER A 119 3.73 -24.96 36.03
C SER A 119 3.43 -26.46 36.03
N ARG A 120 3.10 -27.03 37.20
CA ARG A 120 2.64 -28.40 37.34
C ARG A 120 1.43 -28.65 36.45
N ASN A 121 0.45 -27.76 36.46
CA ASN A 121 -0.77 -27.92 35.66
C ASN A 121 -0.48 -27.92 34.17
N MET A 122 0.49 -27.14 33.71
CA MET A 122 0.95 -27.18 32.32
C MET A 122 1.60 -28.52 31.97
N LEU A 123 2.52 -28.98 32.81
CA LEU A 123 3.22 -30.26 32.60
C LEU A 123 2.23 -31.43 32.55
N LEU A 124 1.23 -31.46 33.44
CA LEU A 124 0.20 -32.50 33.44
C LEU A 124 -0.59 -32.50 32.12
N ARG A 125 -1.10 -31.34 31.68
CA ARG A 125 -1.88 -31.21 30.43
C ARG A 125 -1.09 -31.65 29.21
N TRP A 126 0.18 -31.26 29.12
CA TRP A 126 1.02 -31.60 27.97
C TRP A 126 1.20 -33.13 27.81
N TYR A 127 1.33 -33.85 28.92
CA TYR A 127 1.38 -35.33 28.92
C TYR A 127 -0.01 -35.99 28.82
N GLY A 128 -1.11 -35.23 28.79
CA GLY A 128 -2.48 -35.73 28.67
C GLY A 128 -3.16 -36.06 30.00
N VAL A 129 -2.62 -35.58 31.12
CA VAL A 129 -3.20 -35.75 32.45
C VAL A 129 -3.97 -34.48 32.82
N GLN A 130 -5.26 -34.60 33.10
CA GLN A 130 -6.07 -33.47 33.54
C GLN A 130 -5.61 -32.98 34.92
N PRO A 131 -5.26 -31.69 35.09
CA PRO A 131 -4.82 -31.15 36.37
C PRO A 131 -5.95 -31.16 37.41
N PRO A 132 -5.63 -31.09 38.72
CA PRO A 132 -6.66 -31.03 39.74
C PRO A 132 -7.35 -29.65 39.70
N THR A 133 -8.68 -29.64 39.63
CA THR A 133 -9.49 -28.40 39.64
C THR A 133 -9.94 -28.01 41.05
N GLY A 134 -9.94 -28.98 41.98
CA GLY A 134 -10.14 -28.78 43.41
C GLY A 134 -9.46 -29.88 44.24
N GLU A 135 -9.52 -29.77 45.57
CA GLU A 135 -8.82 -30.70 46.48
C GLU A 135 -9.29 -32.16 46.29
N GLY A 136 -10.55 -32.38 45.92
CA GLY A 136 -11.10 -33.72 45.63
C GLY A 136 -10.46 -34.42 44.43
N ASP A 137 -9.87 -33.67 43.49
CA ASP A 137 -9.24 -34.23 42.29
C ASP A 137 -7.81 -34.73 42.53
N VAL A 138 -7.18 -34.33 43.63
CA VAL A 138 -5.74 -34.59 43.85
C VAL A 138 -5.45 -36.09 43.80
N LYS A 139 -6.30 -36.92 44.42
CA LYS A 139 -6.17 -38.39 44.39
C LYS A 139 -6.36 -38.97 42.99
N ARG A 140 -7.27 -38.41 42.17
CA ARG A 140 -7.50 -38.82 40.77
C ARG A 140 -6.24 -38.59 39.94
N VAL A 141 -5.60 -37.44 40.11
CA VAL A 141 -4.36 -37.10 39.39
C VAL A 141 -3.18 -37.95 39.88
N GLN A 142 -3.06 -38.19 41.19
CA GLN A 142 -2.05 -39.10 41.74
C GLN A 142 -2.21 -40.51 41.19
N HIS A 143 -3.46 -41.00 41.09
CA HIS A 143 -3.74 -42.29 40.50
C HIS A 143 -3.35 -42.32 39.01
N ALA A 144 -3.76 -41.32 38.22
CA ALA A 144 -3.40 -41.22 36.80
C ALA A 144 -1.87 -41.20 36.57
N LEU A 145 -1.11 -40.52 37.44
CA LEU A 145 0.35 -40.53 37.40
C LEU A 145 0.96 -41.87 37.83
N SER A 146 0.27 -42.67 38.65
CA SER A 146 0.75 -44.00 39.06
C SER A 146 0.47 -45.09 38.03
N THR A 147 -0.54 -44.90 37.18
CA THR A 147 -1.02 -45.91 36.22
C THR A 147 -0.29 -45.91 34.87
N THR A 148 0.50 -44.88 34.57
CA THR A 148 1.18 -44.73 33.27
C THR A 148 2.65 -44.44 33.49
N ASP A 149 3.57 -45.28 33.03
CA ASP A 149 5.00 -44.97 33.06
C ASP A 149 5.38 -44.11 31.85
N TRP A 150 5.76 -42.86 32.09
CA TRP A 150 6.14 -41.93 31.02
C TRP A 150 7.48 -42.28 30.36
N SER A 151 8.29 -43.15 30.97
CA SER A 151 9.52 -43.65 30.35
C SER A 151 9.26 -44.73 29.28
N THR A 152 8.07 -45.35 29.31
CA THR A 152 7.66 -46.40 28.37
C THR A 152 6.33 -46.07 27.67
N LEU A 153 6.15 -44.81 27.25
CA LEU A 153 4.96 -44.39 26.49
C LEU A 153 4.81 -45.22 25.20
N PRO A 154 3.56 -45.48 24.75
CA PRO A 154 3.31 -46.12 23.46
C PRO A 154 4.04 -45.39 22.31
N PRO A 155 4.58 -46.11 21.30
CA PRO A 155 5.33 -45.49 20.21
C PRO A 155 4.59 -44.36 19.49
N SER A 156 3.27 -44.52 19.30
CA SER A 156 2.41 -43.49 18.69
C SER A 156 2.34 -42.21 19.53
N ARG A 157 2.17 -42.33 20.86
CA ARG A 157 2.12 -41.19 21.78
C ARG A 157 3.47 -40.51 21.91
N LYS A 158 4.56 -41.27 21.94
CA LYS A 158 5.92 -40.73 21.93
C LYS A 158 6.20 -39.93 20.66
N ALA A 159 5.87 -40.50 19.49
CA ALA A 159 6.02 -39.84 18.20
C ALA A 159 5.15 -38.56 18.10
N GLU A 160 3.94 -38.57 18.67
CA GLU A 160 3.09 -37.38 18.74
C GLU A 160 3.75 -36.25 19.54
N LEU A 161 4.25 -36.55 20.75
CA LEU A 161 4.90 -35.56 21.61
C LEU A 161 6.21 -35.03 20.99
N GLU A 162 7.04 -35.91 20.44
CA GLU A 162 8.27 -35.53 19.72
C GLU A 162 7.95 -34.70 18.46
N GLY A 163 6.88 -35.05 17.74
CA GLY A 163 6.39 -34.30 16.60
C GLY A 163 5.98 -32.87 16.94
N ARG A 164 5.30 -32.66 18.08
CA ARG A 164 4.96 -31.31 18.59
C ARG A 164 6.20 -30.47 18.87
N VAL A 165 7.21 -31.08 19.51
CA VAL A 165 8.49 -30.43 19.80
C VAL A 165 9.18 -30.02 18.51
N GLN A 166 9.29 -30.95 17.56
CA GLN A 166 9.96 -30.70 16.29
C GLN A 166 9.25 -29.63 15.47
N MET A 167 7.91 -29.66 15.41
CA MET A 167 7.10 -28.67 14.68
C MET A 167 7.35 -27.25 15.20
N ALA A 168 7.26 -27.03 16.51
CA ALA A 168 7.49 -25.70 17.08
C ALA A 168 8.94 -25.23 16.90
N ARG A 169 9.93 -26.12 17.07
CA ARG A 169 11.34 -25.78 16.86
C ARG A 169 11.63 -25.43 15.40
N SER A 170 11.06 -26.18 14.46
CA SER A 170 11.18 -25.87 13.03
C SER A 170 10.51 -24.54 12.67
N ALA A 171 9.35 -24.22 13.26
CA ALA A 171 8.69 -22.92 13.06
C ALA A 171 9.54 -21.75 13.59
N ILE A 172 10.08 -21.86 14.82
CA ILE A 172 10.97 -20.84 15.39
C ILE A 172 12.25 -20.71 14.56
N GLY A 173 12.87 -21.83 14.18
CA GLY A 173 14.06 -21.85 13.34
C GLY A 173 13.82 -21.19 11.97
N ALA A 174 12.66 -21.44 11.35
CA ALA A 174 12.29 -20.81 10.09
C ALA A 174 12.13 -19.29 10.21
N LEU A 175 11.52 -18.79 11.29
CA LEU A 175 11.42 -17.36 11.56
C LEU A 175 12.80 -16.70 11.67
N ASP A 176 13.72 -17.35 12.40
CA ASP A 176 15.09 -16.85 12.60
C ASP A 176 15.91 -16.86 11.32
N GLU A 177 15.82 -17.95 10.56
CA GLU A 177 16.51 -18.07 9.27
C GLU A 177 16.01 -17.05 8.26
N ARG A 178 14.71 -16.80 8.19
CA ARG A 178 14.16 -15.78 7.30
C ARG A 178 14.67 -14.39 7.61
N ALA A 179 14.66 -14.01 8.89
CA ALA A 179 15.21 -12.73 9.34
C ALA A 179 16.72 -12.64 9.05
N HIS A 180 17.46 -13.72 9.28
CA HIS A 180 18.89 -13.79 8.96
C HIS A 180 19.16 -13.63 7.46
N LEU A 181 18.46 -14.38 6.61
CA LEU A 181 18.57 -14.31 5.16
C LEU A 181 18.22 -12.92 4.64
N ALA A 182 17.12 -12.32 5.11
CA ALA A 182 16.74 -10.96 4.73
C ALA A 182 17.84 -9.94 5.06
N ASN A 183 18.48 -10.06 6.24
CA ASN A 183 19.60 -9.21 6.63
C ASN A 183 20.83 -9.42 5.74
N VAL A 184 21.20 -10.67 5.44
CA VAL A 184 22.30 -10.99 4.53
C VAL A 184 22.05 -10.38 3.16
N LEU A 185 20.88 -10.61 2.57
CA LEU A 185 20.51 -10.07 1.26
C LEU A 185 20.50 -8.53 1.26
N THR A 186 20.03 -7.89 2.33
CA THR A 186 19.98 -6.42 2.46
C THR A 186 21.37 -5.80 2.44
N GLN A 187 22.38 -6.45 3.02
CA GLN A 187 23.78 -5.98 2.99
C GLN A 187 24.34 -5.90 1.56
N HIS A 188 23.80 -6.68 0.63
CA HIS A 188 24.20 -6.68 -0.78
C HIS A 188 23.38 -5.73 -1.66
N LEU A 189 22.38 -5.04 -1.11
CA LEU A 189 21.39 -4.32 -1.90
C LEU A 189 21.89 -2.97 -2.46
N ALA A 190 22.74 -2.22 -1.72
CA ALA A 190 23.31 -0.92 -2.13
C ALA A 190 22.33 0.07 -2.84
N ASP A 191 22.83 1.17 -3.43
CA ASP A 191 22.01 2.13 -4.19
C ASP A 191 21.79 1.70 -5.66
N LYS A 192 21.78 0.38 -5.92
CA LYS A 192 21.71 -0.23 -7.27
C LYS A 192 20.35 -0.01 -7.93
N SER A 193 20.28 0.20 -9.24
CA SER A 193 19.00 0.15 -9.98
C SER A 193 18.47 -1.29 -10.10
N ASP A 194 17.16 -1.49 -10.31
CA ASP A 194 16.55 -2.84 -10.35
C ASP A 194 17.23 -3.79 -11.34
N ASP A 195 17.68 -3.31 -12.50
CA ASP A 195 18.31 -4.14 -13.54
C ASP A 195 19.79 -4.49 -13.26
N GLU A 196 20.40 -3.90 -12.23
CA GLU A 196 21.82 -4.10 -11.97
C GLU A 196 22.10 -5.50 -11.40
N ALA A 197 23.11 -6.19 -11.93
CA ALA A 197 23.47 -7.53 -11.47
C ALA A 197 23.97 -7.55 -10.01
N VAL A 198 23.67 -8.65 -9.31
CA VAL A 198 24.15 -8.94 -7.95
C VAL A 198 24.92 -10.26 -7.92
N ALA A 199 26.06 -10.26 -7.21
CA ALA A 199 26.92 -11.44 -7.10
C ALA A 199 26.67 -12.15 -5.77
N LEU A 200 25.81 -13.18 -5.79
CA LEU A 200 25.40 -13.95 -4.60
C LEU A 200 25.84 -15.43 -4.64
N ALA A 201 26.35 -15.89 -5.79
CA ALA A 201 26.75 -17.28 -5.97
C ALA A 201 27.96 -17.64 -5.09
N GLY A 202 27.91 -18.82 -4.46
CA GLY A 202 28.98 -19.33 -3.60
C GLY A 202 29.03 -18.73 -2.19
N LEU A 203 28.12 -17.82 -1.84
CA LEU A 203 27.99 -17.34 -0.46
C LEU A 203 27.46 -18.45 0.45
N GLU A 204 28.02 -18.56 1.65
CA GLU A 204 27.55 -19.47 2.69
C GLU A 204 26.87 -18.70 3.81
N VAL A 205 25.80 -19.26 4.36
CA VAL A 205 25.03 -18.70 5.48
C VAL A 205 24.85 -19.73 6.58
N GLN A 206 24.70 -19.25 7.81
CA GLN A 206 24.41 -20.10 8.95
C GLN A 206 22.91 -20.44 8.95
N VAL A 207 22.56 -21.71 9.14
CA VAL A 207 21.18 -22.17 9.34
C VAL A 207 20.99 -22.69 10.77
N SER A 208 19.72 -22.74 11.21
CA SER A 208 19.36 -23.25 12.53
C SER A 208 19.71 -24.72 12.67
N SER A 209 20.09 -25.16 13.87
CA SER A 209 20.27 -26.60 14.17
C SER A 209 18.97 -27.41 14.02
N ALA A 210 17.81 -26.75 14.01
CA ALA A 210 16.51 -27.36 13.75
C ALA A 210 16.16 -27.45 12.24
N SER A 211 17.01 -26.92 11.37
CA SER A 211 16.83 -26.96 9.91
C SER A 211 17.06 -28.35 9.35
N ALA A 212 16.26 -28.75 8.36
CA ALA A 212 16.50 -29.99 7.60
C ALA A 212 17.83 -29.94 6.81
N LEU A 213 18.38 -28.74 6.60
CA LEU A 213 19.66 -28.50 5.94
C LEU A 213 20.87 -28.61 6.86
N ALA A 214 20.69 -28.68 8.19
CA ALA A 214 21.77 -28.74 9.17
C ALA A 214 22.44 -30.13 9.25
N ARG A 215 22.82 -30.69 8.09
CA ARG A 215 23.40 -32.04 7.97
C ARG A 215 24.91 -32.10 8.23
N ASN A 216 25.59 -30.95 8.30
CA ASN A 216 27.04 -30.84 8.50
C ASN A 216 27.38 -30.25 9.88
N ALA A 217 28.50 -30.67 10.48
CA ALA A 217 28.93 -30.29 11.84
C ALA A 217 29.14 -28.78 12.08
N ASN A 218 29.26 -27.96 11.02
CA ASN A 218 29.49 -26.52 11.13
C ASN A 218 28.21 -25.67 10.93
N GLY A 219 27.08 -26.27 10.52
CA GLY A 219 25.80 -25.57 10.34
C GLY A 219 25.76 -24.47 9.25
N LYS A 220 26.78 -24.39 8.39
CA LYS A 220 26.82 -23.53 7.21
C LYS A 220 26.35 -24.27 5.97
N VAL A 221 25.57 -23.59 5.13
CA VAL A 221 25.08 -24.08 3.84
C VAL A 221 25.18 -22.99 2.78
N LEU A 222 25.12 -23.37 1.50
CA LEU A 222 25.09 -22.39 0.41
C LEU A 222 23.82 -21.53 0.53
N LEU A 223 23.95 -20.23 0.23
CA LEU A 223 22.84 -19.29 0.23
C LEU A 223 21.71 -19.73 -0.71
N ASP A 224 22.04 -20.32 -1.86
CA ASP A 224 21.02 -20.88 -2.79
C ASP A 224 20.20 -21.99 -2.12
N ASP A 225 20.85 -22.93 -1.43
CA ASP A 225 20.16 -24.02 -0.73
C ASP A 225 19.26 -23.48 0.41
N ALA A 226 19.77 -22.51 1.18
CA ALA A 226 19.00 -21.85 2.22
C ALA A 226 17.78 -21.12 1.64
N LEU A 227 17.97 -20.34 0.58
CA LEU A 227 16.87 -19.63 -0.10
C LEU A 227 15.82 -20.60 -0.66
N ARG A 228 16.25 -21.69 -1.30
CA ARG A 228 15.34 -22.73 -1.83
C ARG A 228 14.52 -23.40 -0.74
N SER A 229 15.08 -23.60 0.45
CA SER A 229 14.31 -24.14 1.59
C SER A 229 13.18 -23.22 2.06
N HIS A 230 13.29 -21.92 1.79
CA HIS A 230 12.25 -20.90 2.01
C HIS A 230 11.49 -20.53 0.73
N GLY A 231 11.55 -21.39 -0.29
CA GLY A 231 10.85 -21.24 -1.57
C GLY A 231 11.37 -20.11 -2.47
N GLN A 232 12.55 -19.55 -2.18
CA GLN A 232 13.17 -18.48 -2.96
C GLN A 232 14.10 -19.04 -4.04
N VAL A 233 14.30 -18.27 -5.10
CA VAL A 233 15.33 -18.50 -6.12
C VAL A 233 16.49 -17.54 -5.86
N LEU A 234 17.73 -17.96 -6.14
CA LEU A 234 18.90 -17.09 -6.03
C LEU A 234 18.74 -15.84 -6.93
N PRO A 235 18.68 -14.62 -6.36
CA PRO A 235 18.52 -13.40 -7.14
C PRO A 235 19.74 -13.11 -8.02
N LYS A 236 19.48 -12.68 -9.26
CA LYS A 236 20.50 -12.28 -10.24
C LYS A 236 20.59 -10.77 -10.41
N THR A 237 19.51 -10.06 -10.15
CA THR A 237 19.43 -8.59 -10.24
C THR A 237 19.07 -7.96 -8.89
N ALA A 238 19.32 -6.66 -8.73
CA ALA A 238 18.94 -5.93 -7.53
C ALA A 238 17.41 -5.90 -7.34
N GLY A 239 16.63 -5.89 -8.43
CA GLY A 239 15.17 -5.99 -8.39
C GLY A 239 14.70 -7.35 -7.83
N GLU A 240 15.24 -8.45 -8.35
CA GLU A 240 14.98 -9.80 -7.81
C GLU A 240 15.41 -9.92 -6.33
N LEU A 241 16.53 -9.28 -5.97
CA LEU A 241 17.03 -9.25 -4.60
C LEU A 241 16.08 -8.50 -3.66
N ARG A 242 15.53 -7.35 -4.09
CA ARG A 242 14.48 -6.63 -3.34
C ARG A 242 13.25 -7.49 -3.18
N ASN A 243 12.82 -8.21 -4.22
CA ASN A 243 11.65 -9.08 -4.14
C ASN A 243 11.88 -10.22 -3.12
N ALA A 244 13.03 -10.89 -3.17
CA ALA A 244 13.39 -11.93 -2.20
C ALA A 244 13.38 -11.42 -0.75
N ILE A 245 13.91 -10.20 -0.51
CA ILE A 245 13.86 -9.57 0.82
C ILE A 245 12.41 -9.30 1.25
N ARG A 246 11.55 -8.79 0.35
CA ARG A 246 10.12 -8.56 0.65
C ARG A 246 9.42 -9.85 1.04
N TRP A 247 9.63 -10.94 0.30
CA TRP A 247 9.06 -12.24 0.64
C TRP A 247 9.55 -12.77 1.99
N LEU A 248 10.86 -12.70 2.26
CA LEU A 248 11.42 -13.18 3.53
C LEU A 248 10.91 -12.39 4.74
N THR A 249 10.61 -11.10 4.55
CA THR A 249 10.10 -10.21 5.61
C THR A 249 8.57 -10.16 5.69
N ALA A 250 7.85 -10.58 4.66
CA ALA A 250 6.39 -10.64 4.66
C ALA A 250 5.87 -11.79 5.56
N ALA A 251 4.96 -11.48 6.46
CA ALA A 251 4.30 -12.46 7.31
C ALA A 251 2.80 -12.17 7.35
N LEU A 252 2.00 -13.24 7.39
CA LEU A 252 0.56 -13.12 7.61
C LEU A 252 0.24 -13.35 9.10
N PRO A 253 -0.68 -12.57 9.70
CA PRO A 253 -1.17 -12.86 11.04
C PRO A 253 -1.86 -14.23 11.09
N PRO A 254 -1.86 -14.89 12.26
CA PRO A 254 -2.74 -16.04 12.44
C PRO A 254 -4.20 -15.58 12.25
N PRO A 255 -5.09 -16.42 11.69
CA PRO A 255 -6.49 -16.07 11.59
C PRO A 255 -7.11 -15.96 12.99
N PRO A 256 -8.01 -14.98 13.22
CA PRO A 256 -8.75 -14.90 14.48
C PRO A 256 -9.55 -16.18 14.74
N ALA A 257 -9.75 -16.56 16.00
CA ALA A 257 -10.46 -17.79 16.37
C ALA A 257 -11.90 -17.86 15.81
N GLN A 258 -12.60 -16.72 15.76
CA GLN A 258 -13.91 -16.57 15.09
C GLN A 258 -13.79 -15.79 13.77
N GLY A 259 -12.62 -15.79 13.13
CA GLY A 259 -12.34 -15.01 11.93
C GLY A 259 -13.19 -15.41 10.72
N ASN A 260 -13.61 -16.69 10.66
CA ASN A 260 -14.52 -17.19 9.65
C ASN A 260 -15.99 -17.10 10.14
N TYR A 261 -16.68 -16.01 9.81
CA TYR A 261 -18.12 -15.88 10.08
C TYR A 261 -19.01 -16.67 9.09
N SER A 262 -18.44 -17.54 8.26
CA SER A 262 -19.19 -18.45 7.38
C SER A 262 -18.72 -19.88 7.54
N HIS A 263 -18.15 -20.26 8.70
CA HIS A 263 -17.48 -21.56 8.82
C HIS A 263 -18.38 -22.75 8.48
N LEU A 264 -19.64 -22.70 8.90
CA LEU A 264 -20.65 -23.73 8.62
C LEU A 264 -21.38 -23.55 7.27
N LEU A 265 -21.13 -22.43 6.58
CA LEU A 265 -21.86 -22.02 5.38
C LEU A 265 -20.95 -22.11 4.15
N ALA A 266 -21.36 -22.87 3.14
CA ALA A 266 -20.71 -22.86 1.83
C ALA A 266 -21.72 -22.99 0.68
N THR A 267 -21.39 -22.46 -0.49
CA THR A 267 -22.24 -22.58 -1.69
C THR A 267 -22.32 -24.03 -2.18
N THR A 268 -21.20 -24.75 -2.14
CA THR A 268 -21.13 -26.18 -2.41
C THR A 268 -20.92 -26.92 -1.10
N TRP A 269 -21.71 -27.96 -0.85
CA TRP A 269 -21.58 -28.77 0.36
C TRP A 269 -20.21 -29.46 0.43
N ALA A 270 -19.66 -29.53 1.65
CA ALA A 270 -18.46 -30.28 1.97
C ALA A 270 -18.61 -30.94 3.36
N PRO A 271 -17.86 -32.02 3.67
CA PRO A 271 -17.89 -32.67 4.99
C PRO A 271 -17.76 -31.69 6.15
N GLY A 272 -18.71 -31.75 7.10
CA GLY A 272 -18.76 -30.85 8.26
C GLY A 272 -19.56 -29.56 8.08
N LEU A 273 -19.98 -29.25 6.85
CA LEU A 273 -20.76 -28.04 6.54
C LEU A 273 -22.25 -28.35 6.46
N LEU A 274 -23.08 -27.32 6.63
CA LEU A 274 -24.54 -27.44 6.59
C LEU A 274 -25.03 -27.78 5.18
N SER A 275 -26.01 -28.70 5.10
CA SER A 275 -26.69 -29.02 3.84
C SER A 275 -27.63 -27.89 3.41
N ALA A 276 -28.09 -27.92 2.16
CA ALA A 276 -29.11 -26.96 1.70
C ALA A 276 -30.42 -27.11 2.49
N ALA A 277 -30.74 -28.29 3.03
CA ALA A 277 -31.90 -28.49 3.88
C ALA A 277 -31.67 -27.84 5.26
N ASP A 278 -30.49 -28.05 5.87
CA ASP A 278 -30.13 -27.43 7.15
C ASP A 278 -30.21 -25.90 7.09
N LYS A 279 -29.71 -25.30 5.99
CA LYS A 279 -29.76 -23.84 5.80
C LYS A 279 -31.18 -23.29 5.70
N ARG A 280 -32.10 -24.01 5.04
CA ARG A 280 -33.51 -23.58 4.94
C ARG A 280 -34.17 -23.56 6.31
N VAL A 281 -33.96 -24.60 7.11
CA VAL A 281 -34.46 -24.67 8.49
C VAL A 281 -33.95 -23.48 9.31
N LEU A 282 -32.65 -23.19 9.25
CA LEU A 282 -32.09 -22.04 9.98
C LEU A 282 -32.60 -20.68 9.47
N ALA A 283 -32.92 -20.54 8.18
CA ALA A 283 -33.51 -19.32 7.62
C ALA A 283 -34.96 -19.11 8.09
N GLU A 284 -35.72 -20.19 8.31
CA GLU A 284 -37.13 -20.16 8.71
C GLU A 284 -37.36 -19.83 10.19
N LEU A 285 -36.34 -19.92 11.05
CA LEU A 285 -36.38 -19.54 12.48
C LEU A 285 -36.84 -18.10 12.77
N SER A 286 -37.00 -17.27 11.73
CA SER A 286 -37.39 -15.85 11.81
C SER A 286 -38.89 -15.59 11.62
N ASN A 287 -39.68 -16.58 11.19
CA ASN A 287 -41.06 -16.36 10.72
C ASN A 287 -42.16 -16.63 11.78
N ASP A 288 -41.83 -17.17 12.95
CA ASP A 288 -42.82 -17.57 13.97
C ASP A 288 -43.43 -16.38 14.76
N ASP A 289 -43.02 -15.14 14.48
CA ASP A 289 -43.52 -13.93 15.17
C ASP A 289 -44.70 -13.24 14.44
N GLU A 290 -45.19 -13.76 13.30
CA GLU A 290 -46.28 -13.12 12.53
C GLU A 290 -47.72 -13.52 12.94
N GLU A 291 -47.92 -14.47 13.87
CA GLU A 291 -49.26 -14.85 14.38
C GLU A 291 -49.50 -14.39 15.84
N GLU A 292 -50.30 -13.31 15.96
CA GLU A 292 -51.27 -12.94 17.03
C GLU A 292 -51.00 -13.29 18.52
N ASP A 293 -50.77 -12.29 19.38
CA ASP A 293 -51.80 -11.69 20.27
C ASP A 293 -51.18 -10.66 21.25
N GLU A 294 -51.95 -9.65 21.65
CA GLU A 294 -51.57 -8.64 22.66
C GLU A 294 -51.45 -9.27 24.07
N GLY A 295 -50.33 -9.93 24.34
CA GLY A 295 -50.00 -10.45 25.67
C GLY A 295 -48.64 -11.17 25.67
N GLU A 296 -47.61 -10.51 26.22
CA GLU A 296 -46.27 -11.05 26.48
C GLU A 296 -45.66 -11.90 25.34
N SER A 297 -45.08 -11.23 24.33
CA SER A 297 -44.33 -11.91 23.27
C SER A 297 -43.14 -12.70 23.81
N SER A 298 -43.33 -14.03 23.89
CA SER A 298 -42.29 -15.01 24.21
C SER A 298 -41.64 -15.61 22.95
N GLY A 299 -41.75 -14.91 21.82
CA GLY A 299 -41.13 -15.25 20.53
C GLY A 299 -39.64 -14.88 20.47
N LEU A 300 -38.84 -15.78 19.89
CA LEU A 300 -37.39 -15.87 20.04
C LEU A 300 -36.61 -15.26 18.88
N ASN A 301 -36.32 -13.95 18.96
CA ASN A 301 -35.52 -13.25 17.96
C ASN A 301 -34.00 -13.26 18.31
N LEU A 302 -33.20 -14.06 17.59
CA LEU A 302 -31.73 -14.14 17.72
C LEU A 302 -31.02 -12.79 17.53
N LEU A 303 -31.62 -11.84 16.81
CA LEU A 303 -31.05 -10.51 16.60
C LEU A 303 -31.03 -9.68 17.90
N ARG A 304 -31.81 -10.05 18.93
CA ARG A 304 -31.73 -9.41 20.26
C ARG A 304 -30.40 -9.67 20.95
N LEU A 305 -29.63 -10.69 20.55
CA LEU A 305 -28.30 -10.98 21.10
C LEU A 305 -27.31 -9.82 20.93
N PHE A 306 -27.51 -8.95 19.92
CA PHE A 306 -26.66 -7.77 19.74
C PHE A 306 -26.81 -6.73 20.86
N GLY A 307 -27.90 -6.75 21.63
CA GLY A 307 -28.19 -5.85 22.76
C GLY A 307 -27.64 -6.30 24.12
N VAL A 308 -26.96 -7.46 24.19
CA VAL A 308 -26.42 -8.01 25.45
C VAL A 308 -25.57 -6.96 26.18
N ASP A 309 -25.69 -6.91 27.52
CA ASP A 309 -24.97 -5.99 28.41
C ASP A 309 -25.08 -4.48 28.08
N GLY A 310 -26.06 -4.10 27.27
CA GLY A 310 -26.23 -2.74 26.79
C GLY A 310 -25.16 -2.29 25.79
N ILE A 311 -24.61 -3.22 24.98
CA ILE A 311 -23.59 -2.91 23.96
C ILE A 311 -24.07 -1.82 23.00
N LEU A 312 -25.33 -1.87 22.57
CA LEU A 312 -25.88 -0.92 21.59
C LEU A 312 -26.14 0.48 22.18
N GLU A 313 -26.48 0.57 23.47
CA GLU A 313 -26.80 1.84 24.14
C GLU A 313 -25.55 2.59 24.58
N ARG A 314 -24.48 1.87 24.92
CA ARG A 314 -23.25 2.45 25.48
C ARG A 314 -22.23 2.89 24.42
N ASN A 315 -22.46 2.57 23.15
CA ASN A 315 -21.49 2.77 22.07
C ASN A 315 -22.10 3.54 20.89
N THR A 316 -21.29 4.38 20.25
CA THR A 316 -21.66 5.03 19.00
C THR A 316 -21.58 4.05 17.83
N PRO A 317 -22.30 4.28 16.71
CA PRO A 317 -22.16 3.46 15.51
C PRO A 317 -20.70 3.36 15.04
N GLU A 318 -19.92 4.42 15.18
CA GLU A 318 -18.51 4.44 14.79
C GLU A 318 -17.62 3.55 15.70
N ALA A 319 -17.91 3.53 17.00
CA ALA A 319 -17.24 2.63 17.93
C ALA A 319 -17.58 1.16 17.60
N LEU A 320 -18.86 0.87 17.31
CA LEU A 320 -19.32 -0.45 16.90
C LEU A 320 -18.66 -0.91 15.59
N ARG A 321 -18.45 -0.02 14.60
CA ARG A 321 -17.72 -0.36 13.36
C ARG A 321 -16.25 -0.66 13.62
N THR A 322 -15.59 0.21 14.36
CA THR A 322 -14.13 0.16 14.57
C THR A 322 -13.71 -1.02 15.43
N GLN A 323 -14.58 -1.45 16.37
CA GLN A 323 -14.32 -2.54 17.31
C GLN A 323 -15.29 -3.72 17.10
N ALA A 324 -15.81 -3.90 15.89
CA ALA A 324 -16.84 -4.88 15.61
C ALA A 324 -16.44 -6.31 15.98
N ASP A 325 -15.23 -6.75 15.65
CA ASP A 325 -14.76 -8.10 16.02
C ASP A 325 -14.73 -8.31 17.56
N HIS A 326 -14.41 -7.26 18.33
CA HIS A 326 -14.46 -7.33 19.80
C HIS A 326 -15.90 -7.46 20.33
N PHE A 327 -16.82 -6.66 19.80
CA PHE A 327 -18.23 -6.72 20.21
C PHE A 327 -18.89 -8.04 19.78
N LEU A 328 -18.61 -8.53 18.57
CA LEU A 328 -19.09 -9.81 18.08
C LEU A 328 -18.56 -10.98 18.92
N ASP A 329 -17.28 -11.00 19.29
CA ASP A 329 -16.74 -12.02 20.18
C ASP A 329 -17.43 -12.02 21.55
N ARG A 330 -17.77 -10.84 22.10
CA ARG A 330 -18.58 -10.74 23.32
C ARG A 330 -19.99 -11.30 23.13
N VAL A 331 -20.66 -10.93 22.06
CA VAL A 331 -22.03 -11.41 21.75
C VAL A 331 -22.06 -12.93 21.62
N PHE A 332 -21.11 -13.53 20.89
CA PHE A 332 -21.12 -14.96 20.64
C PHE A 332 -20.53 -15.83 21.75
N ARG A 333 -19.89 -15.22 22.75
CA ARG A 333 -19.48 -15.90 24.00
C ARG A 333 -20.46 -15.70 25.14
N ASP A 334 -21.51 -14.92 24.94
CA ASP A 334 -22.57 -14.77 25.93
C ASP A 334 -23.21 -16.14 26.22
N PRO A 335 -23.48 -16.49 27.50
CA PRO A 335 -24.10 -17.77 27.84
C PRO A 335 -25.40 -18.05 27.09
N VAL A 336 -26.19 -17.02 26.78
CA VAL A 336 -27.44 -17.17 26.01
C VAL A 336 -27.12 -17.54 24.56
N ALA A 337 -26.15 -16.90 23.92
CA ALA A 337 -25.72 -17.26 22.57
C ALA A 337 -25.15 -18.69 22.51
N LEU A 338 -24.32 -19.08 23.47
CA LEU A 338 -23.76 -20.43 23.54
C LEU A 338 -24.84 -21.49 23.77
N PHE A 339 -25.87 -21.18 24.56
CA PHE A 339 -27.04 -22.04 24.74
C PHE A 339 -27.80 -22.24 23.42
N TRP A 340 -28.07 -21.15 22.67
CA TRP A 340 -28.71 -21.22 21.36
C TRP A 340 -27.90 -22.05 20.37
N GLY A 341 -26.59 -21.84 20.32
CA GLY A 341 -25.71 -22.62 19.46
C GLY A 341 -25.75 -24.12 19.75
N ASP A 342 -25.78 -24.51 21.03
CA ASP A 342 -25.91 -25.91 21.45
C ASP A 342 -27.29 -26.49 21.08
N LEU A 343 -28.37 -25.72 21.28
CA LEU A 343 -29.72 -26.15 20.96
C LEU A 343 -29.90 -26.39 19.45
N LEU A 344 -29.50 -25.43 18.62
CA LEU A 344 -29.57 -25.52 17.15
C LEU A 344 -28.77 -26.71 16.63
N ALA A 345 -27.56 -26.93 17.16
CA ALA A 345 -26.72 -28.03 16.75
C ALA A 345 -27.32 -29.40 17.13
N ARG A 346 -27.88 -29.51 18.35
CA ARG A 346 -28.51 -30.75 18.84
C ARG A 346 -29.76 -31.11 18.07
N ASP A 347 -30.61 -30.14 17.75
CA ASP A 347 -31.81 -30.35 16.92
C ASP A 347 -31.46 -31.00 15.56
N ARG A 348 -30.28 -30.65 15.02
CA ARG A 348 -29.76 -31.20 13.76
C ARG A 348 -28.84 -32.41 13.93
N SER A 349 -28.74 -32.98 15.14
CA SER A 349 -27.85 -34.12 15.45
C SER A 349 -26.39 -33.86 15.04
N PHE A 350 -25.91 -32.63 15.19
CA PHE A 350 -24.56 -32.26 14.74
C PHE A 350 -23.46 -32.87 15.61
N LEU A 351 -22.43 -33.41 14.95
CA LEU A 351 -21.19 -33.86 15.60
C LEU A 351 -20.04 -32.89 15.30
N GLY A 352 -19.42 -32.38 16.36
CA GLY A 352 -18.29 -31.46 16.27
C GLY A 352 -17.00 -32.15 15.80
N ALA A 353 -15.91 -31.39 15.72
CA ALA A 353 -14.61 -31.90 15.30
C ALA A 353 -14.06 -33.02 16.22
N SER A 354 -14.56 -33.09 17.45
CA SER A 354 -14.28 -34.15 18.44
C SER A 354 -14.96 -35.49 18.13
N GLY A 355 -15.84 -35.55 17.12
CA GLY A 355 -16.65 -36.74 16.82
C GLY A 355 -17.83 -36.94 17.75
N THR A 356 -18.16 -35.93 18.58
CA THR A 356 -19.20 -36.03 19.60
C THR A 356 -20.16 -34.85 19.52
N SER A 357 -21.30 -34.96 20.19
CA SER A 357 -22.25 -33.86 20.40
C SER A 357 -21.77 -32.83 21.43
N GLN A 358 -20.63 -33.05 22.09
CA GLN A 358 -20.05 -32.07 23.01
C GLN A 358 -19.24 -31.04 22.21
N LEU A 359 -19.88 -29.89 21.97
CA LEU A 359 -19.31 -28.80 21.17
C LEU A 359 -18.48 -27.84 22.01
N SER A 360 -17.40 -27.33 21.41
CA SER A 360 -16.65 -26.17 21.89
C SER A 360 -17.47 -24.88 21.76
N ASP A 361 -17.11 -23.85 22.53
CA ASP A 361 -17.77 -22.55 22.47
C ASP A 361 -17.73 -21.93 21.06
N THR A 362 -16.62 -22.14 20.33
CA THR A 362 -16.49 -21.70 18.93
C THR A 362 -17.48 -22.43 18.02
N GLU A 363 -17.63 -23.75 18.16
CA GLU A 363 -18.59 -24.51 17.34
C GLU A 363 -20.03 -24.07 17.63
N ARG A 364 -20.38 -23.82 18.89
CA ARG A 364 -21.70 -23.27 19.27
C ARG A 364 -21.93 -21.89 18.68
N ALA A 365 -20.93 -21.00 18.78
CA ALA A 365 -20.98 -19.67 18.19
C ALA A 365 -21.23 -19.71 16.67
N GLN A 366 -20.62 -20.66 15.94
CA GLN A 366 -20.80 -20.77 14.50
C GLN A 366 -22.22 -21.11 14.08
N TRP A 367 -22.98 -21.87 14.88
CA TRP A 367 -24.40 -22.13 14.64
C TRP A 367 -25.23 -20.86 14.74
N VAL A 368 -24.99 -20.04 15.76
CA VAL A 368 -25.67 -18.74 15.94
C VAL A 368 -25.32 -17.78 14.80
N ILE A 369 -24.04 -17.70 14.42
CA ILE A 369 -23.58 -16.89 13.29
C ILE A 369 -24.27 -17.34 12.00
N ALA A 370 -24.32 -18.65 11.74
CA ALA A 370 -24.96 -19.20 10.55
C ALA A 370 -26.46 -18.84 10.49
N ALA A 371 -27.19 -19.01 11.60
CA ALA A 371 -28.60 -18.65 11.70
C ALA A 371 -28.82 -17.15 11.44
N ILE A 372 -28.06 -16.26 12.12
CA ILE A 372 -28.17 -14.81 11.90
C ILE A 372 -27.91 -14.44 10.44
N LYS A 373 -26.92 -15.03 9.77
CA LYS A 373 -26.64 -14.72 8.36
C LYS A 373 -27.78 -15.14 7.45
N LEU A 374 -28.35 -16.32 7.68
CA LEU A 374 -29.43 -16.86 6.87
C LEU A 374 -30.74 -16.07 7.02
N GLN A 375 -30.93 -15.34 8.14
CA GLN A 375 -32.05 -14.40 8.31
C GLN A 375 -31.94 -13.14 7.43
N PHE A 376 -30.73 -12.74 7.01
CA PHE A 376 -30.52 -11.60 6.10
C PHE A 376 -30.28 -12.02 4.66
N ASP A 377 -29.65 -13.16 4.46
CA ASP A 377 -29.25 -13.69 3.16
C ASP A 377 -29.53 -15.21 3.14
N PRO A 378 -30.69 -15.64 2.60
CA PRO A 378 -31.04 -17.06 2.50
C PRO A 378 -30.01 -17.90 1.72
N ASP A 379 -29.23 -17.25 0.84
CA ASP A 379 -28.19 -17.88 0.04
C ASP A 379 -26.80 -17.84 0.72
N ALA A 380 -26.73 -17.50 2.02
CA ALA A 380 -25.46 -17.33 2.73
C ALA A 380 -24.52 -18.58 2.64
N PRO A 381 -23.21 -18.40 2.37
CA PRO A 381 -22.61 -17.13 2.00
C PRO A 381 -23.00 -16.80 0.54
N GLY A 382 -23.61 -15.62 0.34
CA GLY A 382 -23.99 -15.15 -0.98
C GLY A 382 -22.77 -14.95 -1.89
N ARG A 383 -23.03 -14.52 -3.13
CA ARG A 383 -21.97 -14.19 -4.09
C ARG A 383 -21.00 -13.16 -3.49
N ALA A 384 -19.69 -13.38 -3.66
CA ALA A 384 -18.68 -12.39 -3.31
C ALA A 384 -19.04 -11.02 -3.93
N GLY A 385 -18.90 -9.95 -3.15
CA GLY A 385 -19.35 -8.61 -3.52
C GLY A 385 -20.82 -8.31 -3.28
N THR A 386 -21.61 -9.25 -2.74
CA THR A 386 -23.03 -9.02 -2.44
C THR A 386 -23.30 -9.18 -0.94
N VAL A 387 -24.08 -8.27 -0.37
CA VAL A 387 -24.53 -8.31 1.04
C VAL A 387 -26.04 -8.23 1.09
N ALA A 388 -26.72 -9.34 1.44
CA ALA A 388 -28.19 -9.39 1.54
C ALA A 388 -28.89 -8.81 0.29
N GLY A 389 -28.42 -9.18 -0.90
CA GLY A 389 -28.91 -8.69 -2.19
C GLY A 389 -28.33 -7.34 -2.66
N TYR A 390 -27.64 -6.57 -1.81
CA TYR A 390 -26.96 -5.34 -2.22
C TYR A 390 -25.64 -5.65 -2.94
N ASP A 391 -25.50 -5.24 -4.20
CA ASP A 391 -24.28 -5.41 -4.99
C ASP A 391 -23.28 -4.26 -4.74
N LEU A 392 -22.18 -4.57 -4.04
CA LEU A 392 -21.13 -3.63 -3.68
C LEU A 392 -20.41 -3.08 -4.91
N TYR A 393 -20.29 -3.88 -5.96
CA TYR A 393 -19.47 -3.58 -7.13
C TYR A 393 -20.28 -3.19 -8.37
N GLN A 394 -21.52 -2.74 -8.17
CA GLN A 394 -22.29 -2.11 -9.22
C GLN A 394 -21.62 -0.81 -9.73
N PRO A 395 -21.79 -0.45 -11.01
CA PRO A 395 -21.14 0.75 -11.55
C PRO A 395 -21.46 2.06 -10.83
N GLY A 396 -22.66 2.18 -10.24
CA GLY A 396 -23.07 3.35 -9.46
C GLY A 396 -22.19 3.61 -8.22
N ASN A 397 -21.48 2.59 -7.72
CA ASN A 397 -20.55 2.73 -6.60
C ASN A 397 -19.13 3.14 -7.04
N SER A 398 -18.85 3.16 -8.34
CA SER A 398 -17.56 3.63 -8.87
C SER A 398 -17.31 5.09 -8.52
N GLY A 399 -16.12 5.39 -8.00
CA GLY A 399 -15.73 6.73 -7.56
C GLY A 399 -16.26 7.12 -6.18
N ARG A 400 -16.93 6.23 -5.45
CA ARG A 400 -17.31 6.41 -4.03
C ARG A 400 -16.26 5.80 -3.11
N SER A 401 -16.23 6.24 -1.85
CA SER A 401 -15.41 5.66 -0.80
C SER A 401 -16.02 4.37 -0.24
N LEU A 402 -15.19 3.53 0.39
CA LEU A 402 -15.68 2.33 1.08
C LEU A 402 -16.64 2.67 2.23
N ALA A 403 -16.41 3.80 2.92
CA ALA A 403 -17.26 4.26 4.02
C ALA A 403 -18.67 4.64 3.55
N GLU A 404 -18.79 5.35 2.43
CA GLU A 404 -20.09 5.70 1.84
C GLU A 404 -20.88 4.45 1.44
N VAL A 405 -20.23 3.48 0.77
CA VAL A 405 -20.92 2.24 0.36
C VAL A 405 -21.24 1.37 1.57
N ARG A 406 -20.40 1.32 2.61
CA ARG A 406 -20.73 0.64 3.87
C ARG A 406 -21.93 1.28 4.55
N ALA A 407 -22.05 2.61 4.54
CA ALA A 407 -23.21 3.30 5.09
C ALA A 407 -24.50 2.96 4.32
N ASP A 408 -24.43 2.81 3.00
CA ASP A 408 -25.57 2.33 2.19
C ASP A 408 -25.96 0.89 2.56
N VAL A 409 -24.98 0.00 2.76
CA VAL A 409 -25.23 -1.38 3.21
C VAL A 409 -25.89 -1.39 4.58
N GLU A 410 -25.41 -0.60 5.54
CA GLU A 410 -26.05 -0.48 6.85
C GLU A 410 -27.47 0.09 6.76
N THR A 411 -27.71 1.01 5.83
CA THR A 411 -29.05 1.55 5.56
C THR A 411 -29.96 0.51 4.93
N HIS A 412 -29.43 -0.33 4.04
CA HIS A 412 -30.13 -1.48 3.44
C HIS A 412 -30.53 -2.50 4.51
N LEU A 413 -29.62 -2.86 5.41
CA LEU A 413 -29.90 -3.83 6.48
C LEU A 413 -30.96 -3.35 7.48
N LYS A 414 -31.05 -2.04 7.74
CA LYS A 414 -32.09 -1.44 8.60
C LYS A 414 -33.51 -1.59 8.05
N GLN A 415 -33.68 -2.01 6.80
CA GLN A 415 -35.00 -2.32 6.24
C GLN A 415 -35.59 -3.60 6.83
N ASN A 416 -34.77 -4.46 7.45
CA ASN A 416 -35.27 -5.61 8.22
C ASN A 416 -35.90 -5.12 9.53
N LYS A 417 -37.21 -5.28 9.68
CA LYS A 417 -37.99 -4.81 10.85
C LYS A 417 -37.60 -5.47 12.16
N LEU A 418 -37.00 -6.66 12.12
CA LEU A 418 -36.60 -7.43 13.29
C LEU A 418 -35.24 -6.99 13.85
N LEU A 419 -34.48 -6.18 13.10
CA LEU A 419 -33.16 -5.69 13.49
C LEU A 419 -33.28 -4.35 14.22
N ASP A 420 -32.70 -4.24 15.42
CA ASP A 420 -32.44 -2.93 16.03
C ASP A 420 -31.51 -2.11 15.09
N PRO A 421 -31.93 -0.93 14.62
CA PRO A 421 -31.12 -0.12 13.71
C PRO A 421 -29.71 0.21 14.23
N LYS A 422 -29.49 0.21 15.55
CA LYS A 422 -28.17 0.40 16.18
C LYS A 422 -27.24 -0.79 16.00
N ALA A 423 -27.77 -2.00 15.78
CA ALA A 423 -26.99 -3.21 15.53
C ALA A 423 -26.51 -3.35 14.07
N ALA A 424 -27.02 -2.52 13.15
CA ALA A 424 -26.66 -2.56 11.72
C ALA A 424 -25.13 -2.55 11.45
N PRO A 425 -24.28 -1.78 12.17
CA PRO A 425 -22.83 -1.84 11.99
C PRO A 425 -22.20 -3.21 12.25
N LEU A 426 -22.72 -3.96 13.23
CA LEU A 426 -22.23 -5.29 13.62
C LEU A 426 -22.67 -6.35 12.60
N VAL A 427 -23.93 -6.29 12.17
CA VAL A 427 -24.45 -7.18 11.11
C VAL A 427 -23.74 -6.93 9.78
N ALA A 428 -23.54 -5.65 9.41
CA ALA A 428 -22.79 -5.28 8.22
C ALA A 428 -21.35 -5.83 8.27
N HIS A 429 -20.67 -5.73 9.41
CA HIS A 429 -19.33 -6.31 9.58
C HIS A 429 -19.33 -7.82 9.37
N LEU A 430 -20.30 -8.52 9.96
CA LEU A 430 -20.42 -9.97 9.89
C LEU A 430 -20.69 -10.48 8.46
N LEU A 431 -21.50 -9.76 7.67
CA LEU A 431 -21.76 -10.09 6.27
C LEU A 431 -20.59 -9.70 5.36
N LEU A 432 -20.02 -8.50 5.52
CA LEU A 432 -18.87 -8.00 4.74
C LEU A 432 -17.64 -8.88 4.93
N ALA A 433 -17.44 -9.48 6.11
CA ALA A 433 -16.31 -10.36 6.39
C ALA A 433 -16.22 -11.57 5.44
N SER A 434 -17.33 -11.98 4.82
CA SER A 434 -17.32 -13.06 3.82
C SER A 434 -17.56 -12.54 2.41
N ALA A 435 -18.35 -11.46 2.25
CA ALA A 435 -18.68 -10.92 0.94
C ALA A 435 -17.57 -10.04 0.35
N ALA A 436 -16.96 -9.17 1.16
CA ALA A 436 -16.00 -8.15 0.74
C ALA A 436 -15.11 -7.69 1.92
N PRO A 437 -14.19 -8.56 2.39
CA PRO A 437 -13.35 -8.28 3.56
C PRO A 437 -12.49 -7.02 3.43
N GLU A 438 -12.27 -6.49 2.22
CA GLU A 438 -11.56 -5.22 2.01
C GLU A 438 -12.24 -4.00 2.65
N PHE A 439 -13.55 -4.06 2.89
CA PHE A 439 -14.28 -3.01 3.61
C PHE A 439 -13.95 -2.97 5.11
N LEU A 440 -13.26 -4.01 5.60
CA LEU A 440 -12.95 -4.22 7.01
C LEU A 440 -11.46 -4.07 7.31
N VAL A 441 -10.64 -3.67 6.33
CA VAL A 441 -9.21 -3.42 6.51
C VAL A 441 -9.00 -2.15 7.35
N PRO A 442 -8.36 -2.24 8.53
CA PRO A 442 -8.11 -1.09 9.39
C PRO A 442 -7.24 -0.03 8.74
N GLY A 443 -7.56 1.25 8.98
CA GLY A 443 -6.76 2.39 8.53
C GLY A 443 -6.81 2.65 7.02
N THR A 444 -7.82 2.14 6.32
CA THR A 444 -7.99 2.40 4.88
C THR A 444 -8.20 3.91 4.62
N PRO A 445 -7.44 4.53 3.70
CA PRO A 445 -7.54 5.96 3.45
C PRO A 445 -8.92 6.38 2.95
N ALA A 446 -9.48 7.46 3.51
CA ALA A 446 -10.74 8.04 3.05
C ALA A 446 -10.70 8.56 1.59
N THR A 447 -9.50 8.70 1.01
CA THR A 447 -9.29 9.07 -0.39
C THR A 447 -9.34 7.89 -1.37
N LEU A 448 -9.38 6.65 -0.88
CA LEU A 448 -9.54 5.47 -1.75
C LEU A 448 -10.92 5.52 -2.43
N ARG A 449 -10.95 5.17 -3.71
CA ARG A 449 -12.17 5.17 -4.54
C ARG A 449 -12.42 3.78 -5.12
N ILE A 450 -13.63 3.26 -4.92
CA ILE A 450 -14.09 2.01 -5.52
C ILE A 450 -14.02 2.12 -7.04
N GLY A 451 -13.50 1.08 -7.71
CA GLY A 451 -13.28 1.08 -9.16
C GLY A 451 -12.00 1.78 -9.64
N SER A 452 -11.17 2.30 -8.73
CA SER A 452 -9.81 2.76 -9.07
C SER A 452 -8.83 1.59 -9.13
N THR A 453 -7.66 1.77 -9.76
CA THR A 453 -6.60 0.74 -9.77
C THR A 453 -6.09 0.43 -8.35
N GLN A 454 -6.02 1.44 -7.47
CA GLN A 454 -5.62 1.25 -6.07
C GLN A 454 -6.63 0.40 -5.28
N TRP A 455 -7.92 0.50 -5.60
CA TRP A 455 -8.95 -0.36 -5.02
C TRP A 455 -8.84 -1.80 -5.52
N ALA A 456 -8.52 -2.00 -6.81
CA ALA A 456 -8.26 -3.33 -7.35
C ALA A 456 -7.05 -3.99 -6.65
N ASP A 457 -5.96 -3.25 -6.45
CA ASP A 457 -4.79 -3.73 -5.71
C ASP A 457 -5.13 -4.10 -4.25
N LEU A 458 -5.98 -3.30 -3.57
CA LEU A 458 -6.46 -3.61 -2.23
C LEU A 458 -7.25 -4.92 -2.21
N ARG A 459 -8.25 -5.08 -3.09
CA ARG A 459 -9.07 -6.30 -3.15
C ARG A 459 -8.24 -7.55 -3.39
N LEU A 460 -7.28 -7.47 -4.30
CA LEU A 460 -6.38 -8.57 -4.58
C LEU A 460 -5.48 -8.92 -3.40
N SER A 461 -4.92 -7.90 -2.73
CA SER A 461 -4.08 -8.10 -1.55
C SER A 461 -4.86 -8.71 -0.39
N VAL A 462 -6.12 -8.31 -0.21
CA VAL A 462 -7.04 -8.90 0.76
C VAL A 462 -7.34 -10.35 0.38
N MET A 463 -7.66 -10.64 -0.89
CA MET A 463 -7.88 -12.02 -1.36
C MET A 463 -6.65 -12.89 -1.08
N PHE A 464 -5.45 -12.39 -1.37
CA PHE A 464 -4.19 -13.06 -1.06
C PHE A 464 -4.04 -13.34 0.44
N ALA A 465 -4.30 -12.36 1.31
CA ALA A 465 -4.22 -12.52 2.76
C ALA A 465 -5.25 -13.53 3.31
N GLU A 466 -6.50 -13.46 2.83
CA GLU A 466 -7.59 -14.35 3.25
C GLU A 466 -7.37 -15.80 2.78
N ARG A 467 -6.89 -15.99 1.54
CA ARG A 467 -6.63 -17.32 0.97
C ARG A 467 -5.43 -18.01 1.62
N LEU A 468 -4.34 -17.28 1.83
CA LEU A 468 -3.10 -17.86 2.35
C LEU A 468 -3.02 -17.83 3.87
N GLY A 469 -3.53 -16.78 4.52
CA GLY A 469 -3.53 -16.65 5.98
C GLY A 469 -4.71 -17.34 6.65
N GLY A 470 -5.84 -17.46 5.96
CA GLY A 470 -7.10 -17.95 6.49
C GLY A 470 -8.12 -16.82 6.69
N ALA A 471 -9.38 -17.20 6.82
CA ALA A 471 -10.48 -16.24 6.90
C ALA A 471 -10.35 -15.29 8.10
N GLY A 472 -10.47 -13.99 7.84
CA GLY A 472 -10.30 -12.91 8.81
C GLY A 472 -8.87 -12.41 8.99
N CYS A 473 -7.89 -13.02 8.34
CA CYS A 473 -6.49 -12.58 8.35
C CYS A 473 -6.33 -11.10 7.97
N SER A 474 -7.05 -10.64 6.94
CA SER A 474 -6.90 -9.27 6.45
C SER A 474 -7.38 -8.20 7.45
N ARG A 475 -8.33 -8.54 8.32
CA ARG A 475 -8.88 -7.61 9.34
C ARG A 475 -7.87 -7.30 10.44
N ALA A 476 -6.90 -8.19 10.66
CA ALA A 476 -5.80 -7.98 11.59
C ALA A 476 -4.65 -7.14 10.97
N MET A 477 -4.68 -6.85 9.67
CA MET A 477 -3.59 -6.17 8.96
C MET A 477 -3.97 -4.72 8.63
N PRO A 478 -3.19 -3.72 9.08
CA PRO A 478 -3.45 -2.34 8.68
C PRO A 478 -3.24 -2.15 7.17
N TYR A 479 -3.87 -1.13 6.60
CA TYR A 479 -3.84 -0.85 5.16
C TYR A 479 -2.43 -0.89 4.54
N GLU A 480 -1.41 -0.33 5.21
CA GLU A 480 -0.04 -0.33 4.68
C GLU A 480 0.58 -1.74 4.58
N GLU A 481 0.27 -2.62 5.53
CA GLU A 481 0.75 -4.01 5.51
C GLU A 481 0.01 -4.83 4.45
N ILE A 482 -1.31 -4.64 4.31
CA ILE A 482 -2.08 -5.27 3.23
C ILE A 482 -1.53 -4.85 1.87
N MET A 483 -1.33 -3.55 1.64
CA MET A 483 -0.78 -3.03 0.38
C MET A 483 0.70 -3.38 0.18
N ALA A 484 1.40 -3.88 1.21
CA ALA A 484 2.74 -4.43 1.02
C ALA A 484 2.69 -5.80 0.34
N LEU A 485 1.58 -6.54 0.44
CA LEU A 485 1.41 -7.84 -0.22
C LEU A 485 1.33 -7.70 -1.74
N SER A 486 0.76 -6.62 -2.28
CA SER A 486 0.79 -6.34 -3.72
C SER A 486 2.19 -6.04 -4.28
N ARG A 487 3.19 -5.85 -3.41
CA ARG A 487 4.60 -5.64 -3.81
C ARG A 487 5.39 -6.94 -3.92
N LEU A 488 4.76 -8.07 -3.64
CA LEU A 488 5.39 -9.37 -3.78
C LEU A 488 5.25 -9.78 -5.24
N ASP A 489 6.36 -9.90 -5.95
CA ASP A 489 6.33 -10.44 -7.31
C ASP A 489 6.37 -11.97 -7.23
N ALA A 490 5.58 -12.63 -8.07
CA ALA A 490 5.60 -14.08 -8.20
C ALA A 490 7.02 -14.57 -8.50
N ARG A 491 7.45 -15.63 -7.81
CA ARG A 491 8.83 -16.15 -7.93
C ARG A 491 8.92 -17.24 -8.99
N THR A 492 7.79 -17.88 -9.29
CA THR A 492 7.68 -18.89 -10.33
C THR A 492 6.44 -18.66 -11.21
N PRO A 493 6.42 -19.20 -12.44
CA PRO A 493 5.24 -19.12 -13.31
C PRO A 493 3.99 -19.77 -12.70
N GLU A 494 4.15 -20.84 -11.91
CA GLU A 494 3.04 -21.51 -11.25
C GLU A 494 2.41 -20.63 -10.16
N GLU A 495 3.23 -19.90 -9.40
CA GLU A 495 2.76 -18.90 -8.44
C GLU A 495 2.02 -17.77 -9.17
N ALA A 496 2.58 -17.27 -10.26
CA ALA A 496 1.93 -16.23 -11.07
C ALA A 496 0.53 -16.67 -11.53
N ALA A 497 0.37 -17.92 -11.97
CA ALA A 497 -0.93 -18.45 -12.39
C ALA A 497 -1.96 -18.54 -11.25
N VAL A 498 -1.54 -18.88 -10.02
CA VAL A 498 -2.41 -18.86 -8.83
C VAL A 498 -2.85 -17.43 -8.52
N LEU A 499 -1.91 -16.49 -8.58
CA LEU A 499 -2.13 -15.08 -8.24
C LEU A 499 -3.00 -14.37 -9.28
N ASP A 500 -2.77 -14.64 -10.56
CA ASP A 500 -3.62 -14.18 -11.66
C ASP A 500 -5.07 -14.68 -11.46
N ASN A 501 -5.26 -15.92 -11.01
CA ASN A 501 -6.59 -16.48 -10.74
C ASN A 501 -7.31 -15.71 -9.62
N TYR A 502 -6.59 -15.28 -8.58
CA TYR A 502 -7.17 -14.43 -7.52
C TYR A 502 -7.62 -13.06 -8.06
N GLY A 503 -6.99 -12.57 -9.12
CA GLY A 503 -7.25 -11.25 -9.72
C GLY A 503 -8.37 -11.21 -10.76
N VAL A 504 -8.88 -12.34 -11.24
CA VAL A 504 -9.84 -12.39 -12.36
C VAL A 504 -11.10 -11.56 -12.07
N ASP A 505 -11.80 -11.85 -10.97
CA ASP A 505 -13.04 -11.15 -10.61
C ASP A 505 -12.78 -9.67 -10.31
N VAL A 506 -11.64 -9.37 -9.69
CA VAL A 506 -11.24 -7.99 -9.34
C VAL A 506 -11.07 -7.13 -10.59
N VAL A 507 -10.35 -7.65 -11.60
CA VAL A 507 -10.12 -6.95 -12.87
C VAL A 507 -11.40 -6.83 -13.68
N LEU A 508 -12.28 -7.84 -13.62
CA LEU A 508 -13.57 -7.79 -14.30
C LEU A 508 -14.49 -6.73 -13.67
N ASP A 509 -14.61 -6.70 -12.35
CA ASP A 509 -15.39 -5.68 -11.64
C ASP A 509 -14.81 -4.27 -11.87
N TRP A 510 -13.49 -4.13 -11.85
CA TRP A 510 -12.81 -2.88 -12.18
C TRP A 510 -13.18 -2.42 -13.60
N ALA A 511 -13.09 -3.30 -14.59
CA ALA A 511 -13.38 -2.99 -15.99
C ALA A 511 -14.86 -2.62 -16.22
N LEU A 512 -15.77 -3.31 -15.53
CA LEU A 512 -17.20 -2.97 -15.51
C LEU A 512 -17.41 -1.54 -14.97
N MET A 513 -16.78 -1.20 -13.83
CA MET A 513 -16.86 0.14 -13.24
C MET A 513 -16.20 1.24 -14.07
N ARG A 514 -15.17 0.88 -14.84
CA ARG A 514 -14.51 1.76 -15.83
C ARG A 514 -15.30 1.88 -17.13
N GLY A 515 -16.39 1.14 -17.33
CA GLY A 515 -17.21 1.25 -18.54
C GLY A 515 -16.61 0.58 -19.76
N LEU A 516 -15.70 -0.38 -19.57
CA LEU A 516 -15.11 -1.13 -20.69
C LEU A 516 -16.13 -2.10 -21.33
N TYR A 517 -17.16 -2.50 -20.61
CA TYR A 517 -18.28 -3.26 -21.14
C TYR A 517 -19.49 -3.12 -20.23
N ALA A 518 -20.67 -3.40 -20.78
CA ALA A 518 -21.89 -3.50 -19.99
C ALA A 518 -21.91 -4.82 -19.20
N ARG A 519 -22.68 -4.84 -18.11
CA ARG A 519 -22.90 -6.07 -17.35
C ARG A 519 -23.59 -7.11 -18.26
N PRO A 520 -23.06 -8.33 -18.39
CA PRO A 520 -23.73 -9.40 -19.14
C PRO A 520 -25.11 -9.70 -18.56
N ALA A 521 -26.13 -9.87 -19.42
CA ALA A 521 -27.51 -10.11 -18.99
C ALA A 521 -27.68 -11.45 -18.25
N ASP A 522 -26.84 -12.44 -18.56
CA ASP A 522 -26.79 -13.75 -17.90
C ASP A 522 -25.83 -13.77 -16.68
N GLY A 523 -25.20 -12.63 -16.37
CA GLY A 523 -24.22 -12.50 -15.29
C GLY A 523 -22.89 -13.21 -15.53
N ARG A 524 -22.63 -13.76 -16.73
CA ARG A 524 -21.42 -14.54 -17.03
C ARG A 524 -20.42 -13.74 -17.85
N TYR A 525 -19.23 -13.54 -17.28
CA TYR A 525 -18.13 -12.92 -18.00
C TYR A 525 -17.50 -13.89 -19.03
N THR A 526 -17.03 -13.35 -20.16
CA THR A 526 -16.44 -14.11 -21.25
C THR A 526 -14.92 -13.91 -21.27
N PRO A 527 -14.15 -14.79 -21.93
CA PRO A 527 -12.72 -14.57 -22.12
C PRO A 527 -12.38 -13.23 -22.82
N GLN A 528 -13.27 -12.73 -23.68
CA GLN A 528 -13.10 -11.43 -24.33
C GLN A 528 -13.24 -10.27 -23.32
N HIS A 529 -14.18 -10.35 -22.38
CA HIS A 529 -14.30 -9.38 -21.29
C HIS A 529 -13.01 -9.33 -20.47
N TYR A 530 -12.46 -10.49 -20.10
CA TYR A 530 -11.21 -10.57 -19.36
C TYR A 530 -10.03 -9.98 -20.15
N GLN A 531 -9.89 -10.34 -21.43
CA GLN A 531 -8.81 -9.82 -22.28
C GLN A 531 -8.88 -8.29 -22.43
N ARG A 532 -10.08 -7.74 -22.64
CA ARG A 532 -10.27 -6.28 -22.73
C ARG A 532 -9.94 -5.60 -21.40
N ALA A 533 -10.39 -6.18 -20.29
CA ALA A 533 -10.15 -5.66 -18.95
C ALA A 533 -8.66 -5.59 -18.63
N ILE A 534 -7.92 -6.68 -18.86
CA ILE A 534 -6.50 -6.73 -18.50
C ILE A 534 -5.64 -5.84 -19.39
N GLN A 535 -5.92 -5.77 -20.69
CA GLN A 535 -5.23 -4.87 -21.62
C GLN A 535 -5.38 -3.40 -21.21
N ALA A 536 -6.60 -3.01 -20.82
CA ALA A 536 -6.86 -1.65 -20.35
C ALA A 536 -6.19 -1.38 -18.99
N PHE A 537 -6.23 -2.33 -18.07
CA PHE A 537 -5.59 -2.22 -16.76
C PHE A 537 -4.08 -2.01 -16.90
N ASP A 538 -3.41 -2.83 -17.72
CA ASP A 538 -1.99 -2.73 -18.01
C ASP A 538 -1.63 -1.44 -18.77
N ALA A 539 -2.46 -1.01 -19.72
CA ALA A 539 -2.24 0.24 -20.44
C ALA A 539 -2.34 1.47 -19.51
N GLU A 540 -3.32 1.51 -18.61
CA GLU A 540 -3.46 2.56 -17.60
C GLU A 540 -2.26 2.54 -16.63
N ARG A 541 -1.84 1.36 -16.17
CA ARG A 541 -0.65 1.18 -15.33
C ARG A 541 0.62 1.70 -15.99
N LYS A 542 0.91 1.26 -17.23
CA LYS A 542 2.11 1.66 -17.99
C LYS A 542 2.17 3.17 -18.19
N GLN A 543 1.05 3.79 -18.58
CA GLN A 543 0.97 5.24 -18.75
C GLN A 543 1.22 6.00 -17.44
N LYS A 544 0.75 5.50 -16.29
CA LYS A 544 1.00 6.14 -14.99
C LYS A 544 2.46 6.01 -14.56
N VAL A 545 3.09 4.85 -14.78
CA VAL A 545 4.52 4.64 -14.50
C VAL A 545 5.37 5.55 -15.38
N GLU A 546 5.09 5.61 -16.68
CA GLU A 546 5.76 6.53 -17.60
C GLU A 546 5.54 8.00 -17.20
N ALA A 547 4.32 8.39 -16.84
CA ALA A 547 4.06 9.73 -16.33
C ALA A 547 4.89 10.05 -15.08
N LEU A 548 5.09 9.09 -14.18
CA LEU A 548 5.93 9.27 -13.00
C LEU A 548 7.41 9.42 -13.37
N THR A 549 7.92 8.66 -14.33
CA THR A 549 9.32 8.81 -14.79
C THR A 549 9.55 10.16 -15.47
N LEU A 550 8.61 10.60 -16.30
CA LEU A 550 8.64 11.92 -16.95
C LEU A 550 8.57 13.06 -15.93
N PHE A 551 7.75 12.91 -14.88
CA PHE A 551 7.62 13.89 -13.81
C PHE A 551 8.88 13.99 -12.93
N ASN A 552 9.52 12.86 -12.64
CA ASN A 552 10.74 12.80 -11.83
C ASN A 552 12.01 13.19 -12.60
N ALA A 553 11.90 13.48 -13.91
CA ALA A 553 13.01 13.96 -14.70
C ALA A 553 13.53 15.30 -14.15
N ALA A 554 14.85 15.41 -13.97
CA ALA A 554 15.46 16.66 -13.53
C ALA A 554 15.30 17.73 -14.62
N MET A 555 15.04 18.99 -14.20
CA MET A 555 15.07 20.13 -15.12
C MET A 555 16.46 20.21 -15.78
N PRO A 556 16.55 20.30 -17.11
CA PRO A 556 17.83 20.42 -17.79
C PRO A 556 18.44 21.80 -17.51
N THR A 557 19.71 21.84 -17.07
CA THR A 557 20.44 23.10 -16.92
C THR A 557 21.50 23.28 -18.01
N ARG A 558 21.87 24.54 -18.28
CA ARG A 558 22.98 24.89 -19.15
C ARG A 558 24.28 24.21 -18.71
N GLU A 559 24.49 24.09 -17.40
CA GLU A 559 25.66 23.40 -16.85
C GLU A 559 25.62 21.89 -17.13
N ASP A 560 24.48 21.22 -16.94
CA ASP A 560 24.34 19.78 -17.22
C ASP A 560 24.60 19.47 -18.70
N LEU A 561 24.07 20.29 -19.60
CA LEU A 561 24.31 20.17 -21.04
C LEU A 561 25.79 20.42 -21.39
N ALA A 562 26.41 21.43 -20.78
CA ALA A 562 27.83 21.72 -20.97
C ALA A 562 28.71 20.56 -20.52
N ILE A 563 28.45 20.00 -19.33
CA ILE A 563 29.18 18.83 -18.79
C ILE A 563 28.98 17.62 -19.71
N LYS A 564 27.74 17.32 -20.10
CA LYS A 564 27.43 16.18 -20.98
C LYS A 564 28.15 16.27 -22.32
N ASN A 565 28.26 17.46 -22.91
CA ASN A 565 29.00 17.67 -24.15
C ASN A 565 30.52 17.58 -23.94
N LEU A 566 31.05 18.19 -22.86
CA LEU A 566 32.48 18.13 -22.55
C LEU A 566 32.94 16.69 -22.25
N GLN A 567 32.11 15.87 -21.59
CA GLN A 567 32.43 14.46 -21.34
C GLN A 567 32.62 13.64 -22.63
N LYS A 568 31.98 14.02 -23.75
CA LYS A 568 32.18 13.34 -25.04
C LYS A 568 33.59 13.58 -25.60
N VAL A 569 34.16 14.76 -25.37
CA VAL A 569 35.50 15.13 -25.86
C VAL A 569 36.60 14.95 -24.80
N PHE A 570 36.23 14.70 -23.56
CA PHE A 570 37.09 14.35 -22.42
C PHE A 570 36.64 13.03 -21.77
N ALA A 571 36.53 11.96 -22.57
CA ALA A 571 35.92 10.69 -22.17
C ALA A 571 36.58 10.05 -20.94
N ASP A 572 37.89 10.26 -20.73
CA ASP A 572 38.65 9.66 -19.62
C ASP A 572 38.51 10.43 -18.29
N LEU A 573 37.79 11.55 -18.27
CA LEU A 573 37.67 12.41 -17.10
C LEU A 573 36.31 12.27 -16.41
N SER A 574 36.34 12.04 -15.10
CA SER A 574 35.14 12.16 -14.25
C SER A 574 34.61 13.60 -14.22
N VAL A 575 33.32 13.77 -13.92
CA VAL A 575 32.69 15.10 -13.77
C VAL A 575 33.48 16.01 -12.82
N LYS A 576 34.00 15.45 -11.71
CA LYS A 576 34.80 16.20 -10.74
C LYS A 576 36.14 16.67 -11.32
N GLN A 577 36.82 15.83 -12.10
CA GLN A 577 38.06 16.22 -12.78
C GLN A 577 37.79 17.27 -13.86
N LEU A 578 36.69 17.10 -14.60
CA LEU A 578 36.28 18.02 -15.65
C LEU A 578 35.94 19.42 -15.10
N LYS A 579 35.22 19.50 -13.97
CA LYS A 579 34.95 20.77 -13.25
C LYS A 579 36.22 21.42 -12.67
N ALA A 580 37.30 20.65 -12.47
CA ALA A 580 38.57 21.17 -11.98
C ALA A 580 39.47 21.72 -13.11
N LEU A 581 39.16 21.45 -14.38
CA LEU A 581 39.91 21.96 -15.51
C LEU A 581 39.72 23.46 -15.68
N ARG A 582 40.81 24.12 -16.09
CA ARG A 582 40.83 25.56 -16.34
C ARG A 582 41.32 25.85 -17.76
N VAL A 583 40.97 27.02 -18.26
CA VAL A 583 41.51 27.57 -19.50
C VAL A 583 42.16 28.91 -19.20
N CYS A 584 43.29 29.18 -19.86
CA CYS A 584 43.99 30.46 -19.79
C CYS A 584 44.12 31.04 -21.19
N ILE A 585 44.10 32.37 -21.30
CA ILE A 585 44.33 33.03 -22.58
C ILE A 585 45.76 32.75 -23.04
N ALA A 586 45.90 32.28 -24.27
CA ALA A 586 47.17 31.84 -24.84
C ALA A 586 48.11 33.03 -25.10
N ASP A 587 47.61 34.08 -25.76
CA ASP A 587 48.38 35.27 -26.08
C ASP A 587 48.78 36.07 -24.81
N PRO A 588 50.09 36.20 -24.51
CA PRO A 588 50.59 37.03 -23.42
C PRO A 588 50.20 38.52 -23.53
N ASN A 589 50.05 39.05 -24.74
CA ASN A 589 49.72 40.45 -24.98
C ASN A 589 48.23 40.72 -24.72
N GLU A 590 47.33 39.85 -25.18
CA GLU A 590 45.91 39.91 -24.81
C GLU A 590 45.75 39.84 -23.27
N ARG A 591 46.47 38.94 -22.59
CA ARG A 591 46.47 38.83 -21.11
C ARG A 591 46.86 40.13 -20.42
N ARG A 592 47.83 40.88 -20.96
CA ARG A 592 48.29 42.16 -20.41
C ARG A 592 47.27 43.29 -20.61
N ASN A 593 46.59 43.29 -21.75
CA ASN A 593 45.70 44.38 -22.17
C ASN A 593 44.22 44.18 -21.77
N LEU A 594 43.88 43.09 -21.08
CA LEU A 594 42.53 42.81 -20.62
C LEU A 594 42.07 43.74 -19.50
N LYS A 595 40.78 44.11 -19.55
CA LYS A 595 40.11 44.84 -18.47
C LYS A 595 40.25 44.08 -17.16
N THR A 596 40.44 44.78 -16.04
CA THR A 596 40.57 44.17 -14.70
C THR A 596 39.37 43.31 -14.30
N SER A 597 38.20 43.57 -14.90
CA SER A 597 36.97 42.80 -14.70
C SER A 597 36.94 41.45 -15.41
N GLU A 598 37.88 41.16 -16.32
CA GLU A 598 37.91 39.93 -17.10
C GLU A 598 39.03 38.99 -16.61
N PRO A 599 38.70 37.79 -16.09
CA PRO A 599 39.70 36.87 -15.57
C PRO A 599 40.54 36.25 -16.69
N ARG A 600 41.88 36.30 -16.53
CA ARG A 600 42.86 35.69 -17.44
C ARG A 600 42.80 34.15 -17.48
N THR A 601 42.28 33.55 -16.41
CA THR A 601 42.13 32.10 -16.27
C THR A 601 40.75 31.76 -15.72
N ARG A 602 40.02 30.89 -16.40
CA ARG A 602 38.61 30.55 -16.10
C ARG A 602 38.40 29.05 -15.96
N SER A 603 37.27 28.64 -15.39
CA SER A 603 36.81 27.26 -15.48
C SER A 603 36.55 26.91 -16.95
N LEU A 604 36.95 25.71 -17.38
CA LEU A 604 36.64 25.21 -18.72
C LEU A 604 35.12 25.18 -18.96
N VAL A 605 34.37 24.71 -17.97
CA VAL A 605 32.91 24.56 -18.04
C VAL A 605 32.24 25.92 -18.19
N GLU A 606 32.58 26.90 -17.34
CA GLU A 606 31.98 28.25 -17.41
C GLU A 606 32.31 28.97 -18.71
N THR A 607 33.53 28.78 -19.23
CA THR A 607 33.98 29.42 -20.47
C THR A 607 33.24 28.84 -21.68
N TYR A 608 32.92 27.54 -21.63
CA TYR A 608 32.08 26.89 -22.64
C TYR A 608 30.62 27.34 -22.52
N MET A 609 30.06 27.39 -21.30
CA MET A 609 28.68 27.85 -21.04
C MET A 609 28.44 29.29 -21.51
N SER A 610 29.42 30.19 -21.33
CA SER A 610 29.30 31.59 -21.75
C SER A 610 29.55 31.81 -23.25
N GLY A 611 29.88 30.75 -24.01
CA GLY A 611 30.20 30.85 -25.44
C GLY A 611 31.57 31.51 -25.74
N ASP A 612 32.36 31.75 -24.69
CA ASP A 612 33.66 32.42 -24.82
C ASP A 612 34.79 31.48 -25.22
N LEU A 613 34.57 30.15 -25.18
CA LEU A 613 35.53 29.12 -25.53
C LEU A 613 35.75 29.06 -27.04
N LYS A 614 36.51 30.04 -27.56
CA LYS A 614 36.84 30.21 -28.98
C LYS A 614 38.18 29.57 -29.31
N ARG A 615 38.30 29.09 -30.56
CA ARG A 615 39.57 28.58 -31.09
C ARG A 615 40.67 29.64 -31.03
N ASP A 616 41.91 29.19 -30.87
CA ASP A 616 43.15 29.99 -30.91
C ASP A 616 43.32 31.00 -29.76
N ARG A 617 42.27 31.25 -28.98
CA ARG A 617 42.30 32.18 -27.85
C ARG A 617 42.75 31.54 -26.54
N TRP A 618 42.34 30.29 -26.30
CA TRP A 618 42.51 29.60 -25.03
C TRP A 618 43.50 28.44 -25.14
N MET A 619 44.30 28.25 -24.09
CA MET A 619 45.03 27.01 -23.82
C MET A 619 44.43 26.30 -22.61
N LEU A 620 44.38 24.96 -22.67
CA LEU A 620 43.93 24.13 -21.56
C LEU A 620 45.01 24.06 -20.47
N LEU A 621 44.59 24.14 -19.19
CA LEU A 621 45.46 23.94 -18.03
C LEU A 621 44.96 22.77 -17.20
N ALA A 622 45.87 21.87 -16.84
CA ALA A 622 45.60 20.80 -15.89
C ALA A 622 45.37 21.36 -14.47
N PRO A 623 44.75 20.59 -13.56
CA PRO A 623 44.53 21.04 -12.19
C PRO A 623 45.84 21.44 -11.51
N ARG A 624 45.91 22.68 -11.00
CA ARG A 624 47.08 23.31 -10.34
C ARG A 624 48.25 23.67 -11.27
N GLU A 625 48.12 23.48 -12.57
CA GLU A 625 49.11 23.94 -13.55
C GLU A 625 49.06 25.47 -13.67
N GLN A 626 50.22 26.12 -13.63
CA GLN A 626 50.33 27.56 -13.84
C GLN A 626 50.60 27.84 -15.32
N PRO A 627 50.05 28.95 -15.87
CA PRO A 627 50.37 29.33 -17.23
C PRO A 627 51.86 29.65 -17.36
N PRO A 628 52.53 29.29 -18.48
CA PRO A 628 53.91 29.66 -18.75
C PRO A 628 54.11 31.17 -18.57
N GLN A 629 55.16 31.54 -17.83
CA GLN A 629 55.53 32.94 -17.58
C GLN A 629 56.90 33.24 -18.20
N PRO A 630 57.05 34.41 -18.85
CA PRO A 630 58.36 34.85 -19.30
C PRO A 630 59.30 35.07 -18.12
N ALA A 631 60.61 34.98 -18.38
CA ALA A 631 61.64 35.19 -17.35
C ALA A 631 61.45 36.52 -16.61
N ARG A 632 61.73 36.55 -15.30
CA ARG A 632 61.53 37.74 -14.47
C ARG A 632 62.41 38.90 -14.97
N LYS A 633 61.81 40.08 -15.16
CA LYS A 633 62.57 41.30 -15.50
C LYS A 633 63.66 41.54 -14.45
N LYS A 634 64.91 41.65 -14.90
CA LYS A 634 66.06 42.00 -14.05
C LYS A 634 66.10 43.50 -13.69
N SER A 635 65.38 44.34 -14.43
CA SER A 635 65.30 45.80 -14.26
C SER A 635 63.98 46.36 -14.84
N PRO A 636 63.40 47.45 -14.29
CA PRO A 636 62.22 48.13 -14.84
C PRO A 636 62.39 48.63 -16.28
N TYR A 637 63.64 48.89 -16.71
CA TYR A 637 63.99 49.43 -18.03
C TYR A 637 64.37 48.34 -19.05
N ALA A 638 64.39 47.07 -18.66
CA ALA A 638 64.68 45.97 -19.58
C ALA A 638 63.52 45.75 -20.55
N ALA A 639 63.84 45.35 -21.79
CA ALA A 639 62.86 44.89 -22.77
C ALA A 639 61.95 43.82 -22.15
N GLU A 640 60.67 43.82 -22.55
CA GLU A 640 59.71 42.83 -22.06
C GLU A 640 60.20 41.41 -22.40
N PRO A 641 60.42 40.55 -21.41
CA PRO A 641 60.86 39.19 -21.67
C PRO A 641 59.77 38.41 -22.40
N VAL A 642 60.16 37.70 -23.46
CA VAL A 642 59.30 36.81 -24.26
C VAL A 642 59.45 35.39 -23.71
N LEU A 643 58.42 34.55 -23.89
CA LEU A 643 58.48 33.12 -23.57
C LEU A 643 59.64 32.44 -24.31
N GLY A 644 60.30 31.50 -23.66
CA GLY A 644 61.32 30.67 -24.32
C GLY A 644 60.69 29.77 -25.38
N ALA A 645 61.49 29.32 -26.37
CA ALA A 645 60.99 28.50 -27.48
C ALA A 645 60.28 27.20 -27.03
N ALA A 646 60.77 26.55 -25.97
CA ALA A 646 60.15 25.36 -25.39
C ALA A 646 58.80 25.65 -24.71
N GLU A 647 58.68 26.81 -24.05
CA GLU A 647 57.45 27.25 -23.37
C GLU A 647 56.40 27.65 -24.40
N GLN A 648 56.80 28.33 -25.48
CA GLN A 648 55.91 28.67 -26.59
C GLN A 648 55.39 27.41 -27.29
N ALA A 649 56.26 26.42 -27.56
CA ALA A 649 55.83 25.15 -28.14
C ALA A 649 54.82 24.39 -27.25
N ALA A 650 54.95 24.49 -25.92
CA ALA A 650 53.97 23.91 -24.99
C ALA A 650 52.62 24.63 -25.03
N VAL A 651 52.63 25.97 -25.13
CA VAL A 651 51.41 26.78 -25.35
C VAL A 651 50.74 26.36 -26.65
N ASP A 652 51.48 26.33 -27.76
CA ASP A 652 50.95 26.00 -29.09
C ASP A 652 50.34 24.60 -29.12
N LYS A 653 51.00 23.63 -28.48
CA LYS A 653 50.48 22.26 -28.32
C LYS A 653 49.17 22.23 -27.53
N ASN A 654 49.09 22.95 -26.40
CA ASN A 654 47.88 23.00 -25.57
C ASN A 654 46.72 23.73 -26.27
N VAL A 655 47.00 24.75 -27.07
CA VAL A 655 46.02 25.44 -27.91
C VAL A 655 45.51 24.51 -29.00
N GLN A 656 46.38 23.84 -29.75
CA GLN A 656 46.00 22.89 -30.81
C GLN A 656 45.15 21.73 -30.25
N ALA A 657 45.56 21.17 -29.11
CA ALA A 657 44.82 20.10 -28.44
C ALA A 657 43.42 20.55 -28.00
N LEU A 658 43.29 21.78 -27.48
CA LEU A 658 41.99 22.34 -27.11
C LEU A 658 41.14 22.69 -28.33
N ASN A 659 41.72 23.25 -29.40
CA ASN A 659 41.04 23.58 -30.64
C ASN A 659 40.39 22.35 -31.30
N ALA A 660 41.10 21.22 -31.30
CA ALA A 660 40.58 19.95 -31.80
C ALA A 660 39.32 19.51 -31.02
N LYS A 661 39.31 19.73 -29.70
CA LYS A 661 38.14 19.45 -28.85
C LYS A 661 37.00 20.45 -29.07
N ILE A 662 37.31 21.75 -29.15
CA ILE A 662 36.33 22.81 -29.45
C ILE A 662 35.60 22.52 -30.76
N ALA A 663 36.30 21.97 -31.76
CA ALA A 663 35.70 21.64 -33.05
C ALA A 663 34.57 20.60 -32.99
N LEU A 664 34.53 19.78 -31.95
CA LEU A 664 33.53 18.73 -31.75
C LEU A 664 32.43 19.16 -30.76
N LEU A 665 32.55 20.33 -30.13
CA LEU A 665 31.60 20.81 -29.15
C LEU A 665 30.48 21.62 -29.81
N PRO A 666 29.19 21.25 -29.60
CA PRO A 666 28.07 22.07 -30.06
C PRO A 666 27.94 23.35 -29.23
N ASN A 667 27.16 24.32 -29.70
CA ASN A 667 26.83 25.49 -28.88
C ASN A 667 25.80 25.12 -27.82
N VAL A 668 26.17 25.21 -26.53
CA VAL A 668 25.28 24.88 -25.42
C VAL A 668 24.09 25.84 -25.36
N GLN A 669 24.28 27.13 -25.67
CA GLN A 669 23.22 28.13 -25.56
C GLN A 669 22.07 27.84 -26.53
N ASP A 670 22.38 27.30 -27.71
CA ASP A 670 21.39 26.92 -28.71
C ASP A 670 20.64 25.63 -28.33
N GLN A 671 21.20 24.81 -27.44
CA GLN A 671 20.59 23.56 -26.97
C GLN A 671 19.62 23.75 -25.80
N VAL A 672 19.85 24.74 -24.94
CA VAL A 672 19.05 24.94 -23.72
C VAL A 672 17.55 25.12 -24.03
N PRO A 673 17.12 25.96 -25.00
CA PRO A 673 15.70 26.14 -25.30
C PRO A 673 14.99 24.83 -25.68
N GLY A 674 15.56 24.05 -26.60
CA GLY A 674 14.98 22.78 -27.03
C GLY A 674 14.93 21.73 -25.91
N ALA A 675 15.93 21.72 -25.03
CA ALA A 675 15.93 20.84 -23.84
C ALA A 675 14.82 21.25 -22.85
N VAL A 676 14.65 22.54 -22.59
CA VAL A 676 13.58 23.08 -21.74
C VAL A 676 12.21 22.80 -22.33
N ASP A 677 12.03 22.98 -23.65
CA ASP A 677 10.78 22.68 -24.35
C ASP A 677 10.42 21.20 -24.23
N THR A 678 11.40 20.31 -24.40
CA THR A 678 11.23 18.87 -24.18
C THR A 678 10.81 18.57 -22.74
N TYR A 679 11.48 19.17 -21.76
CA TYR A 679 11.13 19.00 -20.33
C TYR A 679 9.69 19.46 -20.03
N LEU A 680 9.28 20.63 -20.53
CA LEU A 680 7.94 21.16 -20.33
C LEU A 680 6.87 20.30 -21.03
N ALA A 681 7.17 19.78 -22.23
CA ALA A 681 6.28 18.85 -22.94
C ALA A 681 6.07 17.55 -22.14
N ASN A 682 7.16 16.95 -21.63
CA ASN A 682 7.10 15.76 -20.79
C ASN A 682 6.28 15.99 -19.51
N LEU A 683 6.45 17.16 -18.89
CA LEU A 683 5.70 17.52 -17.69
C LEU A 683 4.20 17.71 -17.97
N LYS A 684 3.84 18.35 -19.11
CA LYS A 684 2.45 18.43 -19.59
C LYS A 684 1.87 17.04 -19.84
N GLN A 685 2.60 16.15 -20.49
CA GLN A 685 2.17 14.77 -20.73
C GLN A 685 1.92 14.04 -19.40
N ALA A 686 2.85 14.11 -18.46
CA ALA A 686 2.71 13.47 -17.15
C ALA A 686 1.47 13.98 -16.38
N LEU A 687 1.31 15.30 -16.29
CA LEU A 687 0.16 15.92 -15.64
C LEU A 687 -1.16 15.62 -16.37
N SER A 688 -1.12 15.43 -17.69
CA SER A 688 -2.29 15.02 -18.45
C SER A 688 -2.76 13.63 -18.04
N VAL A 689 -1.86 12.65 -17.98
CA VAL A 689 -2.19 11.28 -17.53
C VAL A 689 -2.76 11.29 -16.12
N MET A 690 -2.16 12.05 -15.20
CA MET A 690 -2.66 12.17 -13.83
C MET A 690 -4.04 12.84 -13.76
N THR A 691 -4.29 13.86 -14.58
CA THR A 691 -5.60 14.55 -14.60
C THR A 691 -6.70 13.66 -15.18
N ARG A 692 -6.42 12.88 -16.23
CA ARG A 692 -7.35 11.87 -16.76
C ARG A 692 -7.70 10.82 -15.71
N ARG A 693 -6.70 10.34 -14.95
CA ARG A 693 -6.95 9.45 -13.80
C ARG A 693 -7.89 10.09 -12.78
N MET A 694 -7.66 11.34 -12.39
CA MET A 694 -8.53 12.01 -11.40
C MET A 694 -9.99 12.09 -11.87
N ILE A 695 -10.22 12.39 -13.15
CA ILE A 695 -11.56 12.40 -13.75
C ILE A 695 -12.17 11.00 -13.74
N ALA A 696 -11.40 9.97 -14.12
CA ALA A 696 -11.86 8.58 -14.12
C ALA A 696 -12.18 8.04 -12.70
N ASP A 697 -11.58 8.62 -11.66
CA ASP A 697 -11.79 8.25 -10.25
C ASP A 697 -12.95 9.07 -9.58
N LEU A 698 -13.62 9.98 -10.31
CA LEU A 698 -14.81 10.68 -9.83
C LEU A 698 -16.04 9.75 -9.72
N PRO A 699 -17.02 10.07 -8.86
CA PRO A 699 -18.31 9.38 -8.82
C PRO A 699 -18.96 9.29 -10.20
N LEU A 700 -19.63 8.16 -10.49
CA LEU A 700 -20.25 7.91 -11.80
C LEU A 700 -21.11 9.10 -12.32
N PRO A 701 -21.99 9.74 -11.52
CA PRO A 701 -22.78 10.87 -12.01
C PRO A 701 -21.94 12.06 -12.49
N ASP A 702 -20.79 12.29 -11.87
CA ASP A 702 -19.89 13.39 -12.22
C ASP A 702 -19.07 13.06 -13.46
N ARG A 703 -18.69 11.78 -13.65
CA ARG A 703 -18.10 11.30 -14.91
C ARG A 703 -19.06 11.43 -16.08
N GLN A 704 -20.29 10.93 -15.94
CA GLN A 704 -21.32 11.07 -16.98
C GLN A 704 -21.55 12.55 -17.35
N ALA A 705 -21.58 13.43 -16.34
CA ALA A 705 -21.73 14.86 -16.56
C ALA A 705 -20.59 15.44 -17.40
N LEU A 706 -19.32 15.18 -17.04
CA LEU A 706 -18.16 15.66 -17.80
C LEU A 706 -18.04 15.08 -19.22
N GLU A 707 -18.50 13.86 -19.41
CA GLU A 707 -18.45 13.14 -20.69
C GLU A 707 -19.55 13.59 -21.67
N TYR A 708 -20.77 13.76 -21.19
CA TYR A 708 -21.94 13.98 -22.05
C TYR A 708 -22.51 15.41 -21.96
N GLY A 709 -22.22 16.15 -20.90
CA GLY A 709 -22.72 17.50 -20.67
C GLY A 709 -21.94 18.60 -21.40
N ALA A 710 -22.53 19.79 -21.47
CA ALA A 710 -21.84 20.98 -21.97
C ALA A 710 -20.83 21.47 -20.93
N THR A 711 -19.55 21.61 -21.31
CA THR A 711 -18.46 21.94 -20.39
C THR A 711 -17.80 23.27 -20.77
N GLU A 712 -17.74 24.19 -19.80
CA GLU A 712 -17.01 25.46 -19.89
C GLU A 712 -15.85 25.45 -18.91
N LEU A 713 -14.72 26.04 -19.31
CA LEU A 713 -13.53 26.15 -18.48
C LEU A 713 -13.28 27.62 -18.16
N PHE A 714 -12.76 27.90 -16.97
CA PHE A 714 -12.47 29.25 -16.50
C PHE A 714 -11.12 29.31 -15.78
N THR A 715 -10.42 30.42 -15.96
CA THR A 715 -9.23 30.79 -15.19
C THR A 715 -9.56 31.92 -14.23
N LEU A 716 -8.82 31.96 -13.13
CA LEU A 716 -8.93 33.03 -12.14
C LEU A 716 -7.66 33.88 -12.22
N ARG A 717 -7.80 35.19 -12.04
CA ARG A 717 -6.66 36.08 -11.80
C ARG A 717 -6.99 37.15 -10.79
N GLU A 718 -5.96 37.69 -10.17
CA GLU A 718 -6.06 38.92 -9.40
C GLU A 718 -6.13 40.13 -10.36
N GLN A 719 -6.80 41.21 -9.95
CA GLN A 719 -6.78 42.46 -10.71
C GLN A 719 -5.37 43.07 -10.79
N THR A 720 -5.14 43.87 -11.82
CA THR A 720 -3.93 44.69 -11.98
C THR A 720 -4.12 46.04 -11.30
N ASP A 721 -3.42 46.23 -10.19
CA ASP A 721 -3.63 47.40 -9.32
C ASP A 721 -3.24 48.71 -10.04
N GLN A 722 -4.19 49.64 -10.20
CA GLN A 722 -4.01 50.99 -10.76
C GLN A 722 -3.51 51.03 -12.22
N VAL A 723 -3.71 49.97 -13.00
CA VAL A 723 -3.35 49.93 -14.42
C VAL A 723 -4.58 50.16 -15.29
N LEU A 724 -4.49 51.11 -16.22
CA LEU A 724 -5.52 51.36 -17.21
C LEU A 724 -5.60 50.19 -18.18
N THR A 725 -6.79 49.84 -18.65
CA THR A 725 -6.98 48.76 -19.63
C THR A 725 -6.19 48.99 -20.93
N LEU A 726 -5.94 50.25 -21.29
CA LEU A 726 -5.11 50.64 -22.45
C LEU A 726 -3.61 50.44 -22.23
N GLU A 727 -3.16 50.40 -20.97
CA GLU A 727 -1.76 50.22 -20.56
C GLU A 727 -1.49 48.80 -20.00
N GLU A 728 -2.55 47.99 -19.91
CA GLU A 728 -2.47 46.61 -19.47
C GLU A 728 -1.85 45.74 -20.57
N THR A 729 -0.67 45.19 -20.30
CA THR A 729 -0.01 44.28 -21.24
C THR A 729 -0.45 42.85 -20.97
N PRO A 730 -0.49 41.98 -22.01
CA PRO A 730 -0.78 40.56 -21.82
C PRO A 730 0.14 39.91 -20.77
N GLY A 731 1.41 40.30 -20.72
CA GLY A 731 2.35 39.82 -19.70
C GLY A 731 1.92 40.12 -18.26
N ARG A 732 1.42 41.34 -17.98
CA ARG A 732 0.94 41.73 -16.64
C ARG A 732 -0.31 40.95 -16.22
N VAL A 733 -1.23 40.70 -17.15
CA VAL A 733 -2.42 39.86 -16.91
C VAL A 733 -2.00 38.43 -16.59
N GLU A 734 -1.09 37.89 -17.39
CA GLU A 734 -0.59 36.51 -17.24
C GLU A 734 0.24 36.29 -15.97
N GLU A 735 0.90 37.33 -15.44
CA GLU A 735 1.59 37.31 -14.13
C GLU A 735 0.63 37.22 -12.94
N ARG A 736 -0.59 37.77 -13.07
CA ARG A 736 -1.63 37.71 -12.02
C ARG A 736 -2.52 36.48 -12.12
N ARG A 737 -2.35 35.65 -13.14
CA ARG A 737 -3.17 34.46 -13.35
C ARG A 737 -2.85 33.35 -12.35
N GLY A 738 -3.89 32.82 -11.75
CA GLY A 738 -3.86 31.65 -10.89
C GLY A 738 -3.71 30.34 -11.68
N ARG A 739 -2.48 30.05 -12.14
CA ARG A 739 -2.23 28.95 -13.09
C ARG A 739 -2.24 27.53 -12.50
N LYS A 740 -2.34 27.39 -11.18
CA LYS A 740 -2.33 26.06 -10.54
C LYS A 740 -3.69 25.38 -10.53
N GLY A 741 -4.76 26.11 -10.82
CA GLY A 741 -6.13 25.60 -10.81
C GLY A 741 -6.95 26.11 -11.99
N THR A 742 -7.87 25.30 -12.48
CA THR A 742 -8.86 25.66 -13.50
C THR A 742 -10.24 25.28 -13.01
N LEU A 743 -11.20 26.19 -13.13
CA LEU A 743 -12.60 25.94 -12.78
C LEU A 743 -13.33 25.38 -14.01
N LEU A 744 -14.07 24.29 -13.83
CA LEU A 744 -14.97 23.72 -14.82
C LEU A 744 -16.40 23.98 -14.38
N ARG A 745 -17.25 24.44 -15.30
CA ARG A 745 -18.71 24.39 -15.18
C ARG A 745 -19.20 23.34 -16.17
N ASN A 746 -20.04 22.44 -15.72
CA ASN A 746 -20.67 21.45 -16.57
C ASN A 746 -22.19 21.48 -16.39
N GLU A 747 -22.92 21.35 -17.48
CA GLU A 747 -24.37 21.25 -17.49
C GLU A 747 -24.81 19.96 -18.18
N TYR A 748 -25.48 19.08 -17.41
CA TYR A 748 -25.95 17.79 -17.89
C TYR A 748 -27.28 17.44 -17.23
N ASN A 749 -28.28 17.05 -18.04
CA ASN A 749 -29.65 16.75 -17.61
C ASN A 749 -30.28 17.85 -16.72
N GLY A 750 -30.06 19.12 -17.07
CA GLY A 750 -30.56 20.28 -16.32
C GLY A 750 -29.86 20.53 -14.97
N VAL A 751 -28.83 19.75 -14.62
CA VAL A 751 -28.04 19.92 -13.40
C VAL A 751 -26.69 20.55 -13.74
N ILE A 752 -26.41 21.70 -13.12
CA ILE A 752 -25.12 22.39 -13.22
C ILE A 752 -24.19 21.90 -12.11
N ARG A 753 -22.95 21.55 -12.46
CA ARG A 753 -21.89 21.14 -11.52
C ARG A 753 -20.64 21.97 -11.75
N PHE A 754 -19.94 22.28 -10.66
CA PHE A 754 -18.66 22.98 -10.71
C PHE A 754 -17.53 22.12 -10.15
N PHE A 755 -16.36 22.18 -10.80
CA PHE A 755 -15.17 21.44 -10.37
C PHE A 755 -13.93 22.34 -10.44
N GLU A 756 -13.20 22.48 -9.34
CA GLU A 756 -11.85 23.04 -9.36
C GLU A 756 -10.83 21.93 -9.60
N VAL A 757 -10.11 22.01 -10.71
CA VAL A 757 -9.11 21.02 -11.11
C VAL A 757 -7.71 21.58 -10.85
N PHE A 758 -6.95 20.93 -9.98
CA PHE A 758 -5.58 21.29 -9.61
C PHE A 758 -4.59 20.17 -9.98
N PRO A 759 -4.07 20.14 -11.23
CA PRO A 759 -3.23 19.04 -11.71
C PRO A 759 -1.96 18.79 -10.88
N GLU A 760 -1.20 19.83 -10.52
CA GLU A 760 0.02 19.69 -9.70
C GLU A 760 -0.26 19.14 -8.30
N LYS A 761 -1.46 19.39 -7.78
CA LYS A 761 -1.88 18.97 -6.44
C LYS A 761 -2.57 17.62 -6.43
N GLN A 762 -2.81 17.06 -7.62
CA GLN A 762 -3.57 15.83 -7.82
C GLN A 762 -4.91 15.86 -7.08
N LEU A 763 -5.64 16.96 -7.28
CA LEU A 763 -6.92 17.19 -6.62
C LEU A 763 -7.95 17.73 -7.60
N ILE A 764 -9.16 17.18 -7.54
CA ILE A 764 -10.37 17.78 -8.08
C ILE A 764 -11.29 18.05 -6.88
N VAL A 765 -11.76 19.28 -6.74
CA VAL A 765 -12.74 19.67 -5.72
C VAL A 765 -14.05 19.94 -6.41
N LYS A 766 -15.10 19.20 -6.04
CA LYS A 766 -16.46 19.53 -6.45
C LYS A 766 -16.96 20.70 -5.62
N ARG A 767 -17.60 21.68 -6.28
CA ARG A 767 -18.07 22.92 -5.66
C ARG A 767 -19.58 22.98 -5.71
N ASP A 768 -20.20 22.32 -4.74
CA ASP A 768 -21.65 22.25 -4.57
C ASP A 768 -22.25 23.56 -3.99
N ASP A 769 -21.39 24.47 -3.53
CA ASP A 769 -21.75 25.79 -2.99
C ASP A 769 -21.83 26.90 -4.06
N LEU A 770 -21.38 26.64 -5.28
CA LEU A 770 -21.42 27.62 -6.38
C LEU A 770 -22.75 27.59 -7.14
N THR A 771 -23.27 28.77 -7.46
CA THR A 771 -24.48 28.95 -8.27
C THR A 771 -24.17 29.62 -9.62
N ALA A 772 -24.95 29.31 -10.65
CA ALA A 772 -24.88 30.00 -11.94
C ALA A 772 -25.87 31.20 -11.98
N PRO A 773 -25.58 32.27 -12.76
CA PRO A 773 -24.38 32.49 -13.56
C PRO A 773 -23.17 32.97 -12.73
N LEU A 774 -21.95 32.67 -13.22
CA LEU A 774 -20.73 33.25 -12.66
C LEU A 774 -20.56 34.71 -13.11
N SER A 775 -20.05 35.57 -12.23
CA SER A 775 -19.68 36.96 -12.56
C SER A 775 -18.35 37.00 -13.32
N LEU A 776 -18.43 37.00 -14.66
CA LEU A 776 -17.27 36.99 -15.54
C LEU A 776 -16.71 38.39 -15.79
N GLY A 777 -15.41 38.49 -16.03
CA GLY A 777 -14.76 39.71 -16.55
C GLY A 777 -14.61 40.87 -15.55
N GLY A 778 -15.05 40.73 -14.30
CA GLY A 778 -14.98 41.79 -13.31
C GLY A 778 -15.84 43.00 -13.66
N THR A 779 -15.54 44.16 -13.07
CA THR A 779 -16.26 45.43 -13.32
C THR A 779 -15.33 46.45 -13.94
N LEU A 780 -15.78 47.12 -15.00
CA LEU A 780 -15.07 48.22 -15.64
C LEU A 780 -15.40 49.53 -14.92
N GLN A 781 -14.38 50.26 -14.47
CA GLN A 781 -14.51 51.56 -13.83
C GLN A 781 -13.91 52.65 -14.70
N GLU A 782 -14.71 53.67 -15.04
CA GLU A 782 -14.28 54.80 -15.86
C GLU A 782 -13.52 55.84 -15.04
N HIS A 783 -12.44 56.34 -15.63
CA HIS A 783 -11.62 57.43 -15.11
C HIS A 783 -11.45 58.49 -16.21
N LYS A 784 -11.50 59.76 -15.83
CA LYS A 784 -11.15 60.87 -16.74
C LYS A 784 -9.69 61.21 -16.57
N ILE A 785 -8.90 61.05 -17.62
CA ILE A 785 -7.48 61.42 -17.65
C ILE A 785 -7.27 62.46 -18.74
N THR A 786 -6.42 63.43 -18.47
CA THR A 786 -6.14 64.55 -19.37
C THR A 786 -4.70 64.45 -19.87
N TYR A 787 -4.49 63.96 -21.11
CA TYR A 787 -3.17 63.80 -21.73
C TYR A 787 -2.63 65.13 -22.31
N GLY A 788 -2.81 66.23 -21.58
CA GLY A 788 -2.48 67.61 -21.99
C GLY A 788 -3.66 68.57 -21.85
N PRO A 789 -3.44 69.91 -21.87
CA PRO A 789 -4.38 70.90 -21.31
C PRO A 789 -5.81 70.93 -21.89
N TRP A 790 -6.08 70.25 -23.01
CA TRP A 790 -7.37 70.34 -23.73
C TRP A 790 -7.91 68.99 -24.26
N ALA A 791 -7.40 67.85 -23.78
CA ALA A 791 -7.82 66.53 -24.27
C ALA A 791 -8.20 65.58 -23.11
N PRO A 792 -9.41 65.72 -22.52
CA PRO A 792 -9.93 64.73 -21.59
C PRO A 792 -10.28 63.45 -22.34
N SER A 793 -9.70 62.33 -21.93
CA SER A 793 -9.99 60.99 -22.42
C SER A 793 -10.63 60.16 -21.31
N THR A 794 -11.68 59.41 -21.65
CA THR A 794 -12.24 58.40 -20.75
C THR A 794 -11.43 57.12 -20.94
N VAL A 795 -10.82 56.66 -19.85
CA VAL A 795 -10.08 55.40 -19.79
C VAL A 795 -10.72 54.51 -18.72
N GLN A 796 -10.49 53.20 -18.79
CA GLN A 796 -11.11 52.25 -17.85
C GLN A 796 -10.04 51.49 -17.06
N THR A 797 -10.39 51.06 -15.84
CA THR A 797 -9.68 50.00 -15.12
C THR A 797 -10.61 48.80 -15.00
N GLN A 798 -10.03 47.60 -14.97
CA GLN A 798 -10.78 46.37 -14.78
C GLN A 798 -10.59 45.89 -13.34
N ASN A 799 -11.63 46.03 -12.52
CA ASN A 799 -11.59 45.70 -11.11
C ASN A 799 -12.16 44.29 -10.88
N GLY A 800 -11.47 43.52 -10.05
CA GLY A 800 -11.96 42.23 -9.57
C GLY A 800 -12.96 42.38 -8.45
N GLN A 801 -13.69 41.30 -8.17
CA GLN A 801 -14.69 41.25 -7.11
C GLN A 801 -14.28 40.25 -6.03
N GLU A 802 -14.98 40.27 -4.90
CA GLU A 802 -14.90 39.17 -3.96
C GLU A 802 -15.53 37.92 -4.58
N GLN A 803 -14.77 36.83 -4.61
CA GLN A 803 -15.20 35.57 -5.19
C GLN A 803 -15.02 34.43 -4.18
N PRO A 804 -15.89 33.42 -4.18
CA PRO A 804 -15.81 32.27 -3.28
C PRO A 804 -14.73 31.26 -3.72
N PHE A 805 -13.51 31.72 -3.94
CA PHE A 805 -12.37 30.85 -4.25
C PHE A 805 -11.21 31.18 -3.33
N ASP A 806 -10.48 30.15 -2.90
CA ASP A 806 -9.19 30.32 -2.23
C ASP A 806 -8.12 30.61 -3.28
N PHE A 807 -7.98 31.87 -3.69
CA PHE A 807 -7.05 32.25 -4.76
C PHE A 807 -5.58 31.97 -4.41
N ALA A 808 -5.24 31.91 -3.11
CA ALA A 808 -3.93 31.46 -2.67
C ALA A 808 -3.64 30.02 -3.13
N ALA A 809 -4.66 29.16 -3.23
CA ALA A 809 -4.51 27.83 -3.81
C ALA A 809 -4.23 27.91 -5.32
N TYR A 810 -4.76 28.89 -6.04
CA TYR A 810 -4.50 29.01 -7.48
C TYR A 810 -3.08 29.49 -7.82
N THR A 811 -2.33 30.02 -6.85
CA THR A 811 -0.99 30.59 -7.04
C THR A 811 0.10 29.86 -6.24
N SER A 812 -0.24 29.18 -5.14
CA SER A 812 0.69 28.45 -4.26
C SER A 812 0.55 26.93 -4.36
N SER A 813 1.50 26.22 -3.74
CA SER A 813 1.46 24.76 -3.63
C SER A 813 0.54 24.24 -2.50
N ASP A 814 -0.14 25.13 -1.76
CA ASP A 814 -1.02 24.74 -0.66
C ASP A 814 -2.35 24.17 -1.17
N ARG A 815 -2.97 23.27 -0.40
CA ARG A 815 -4.30 22.73 -0.75
C ARG A 815 -5.38 23.82 -0.59
N PRO A 816 -6.44 23.80 -1.43
CA PRO A 816 -7.55 24.73 -1.28
C PRO A 816 -8.23 24.56 0.08
N ARG A 817 -8.48 25.69 0.75
CA ARG A 817 -9.16 25.73 2.05
C ARG A 817 -10.68 25.87 1.84
N PRO A 818 -11.51 25.02 2.48
CA PRO A 818 -12.97 25.12 2.37
C PRO A 818 -13.51 26.47 2.89
N GLY A 819 -14.52 27.01 2.23
CA GLY A 819 -15.25 28.20 2.68
C GLY A 819 -14.50 29.54 2.59
N VAL A 820 -13.31 29.58 1.98
CA VAL A 820 -12.53 30.81 1.83
C VAL A 820 -13.01 31.62 0.62
N THR A 821 -13.18 32.94 0.81
CA THR A 821 -13.37 33.93 -0.25
C THR A 821 -12.07 34.71 -0.49
N SER A 822 -11.88 35.18 -1.72
CA SER A 822 -10.75 36.05 -2.10
C SER A 822 -11.26 37.31 -2.77
N ALA A 823 -10.77 38.46 -2.32
CA ALA A 823 -11.07 39.76 -2.92
C ALA A 823 -10.30 40.00 -4.22
N ARG A 824 -10.79 40.93 -5.03
CA ARG A 824 -10.12 41.44 -6.24
C ARG A 824 -9.85 40.36 -7.29
N ILE A 825 -10.72 39.35 -7.39
CA ILE A 825 -10.61 38.24 -8.35
C ILE A 825 -11.47 38.50 -9.58
N ILE A 826 -10.90 38.18 -10.75
CA ILE A 826 -11.56 38.20 -12.05
C ILE A 826 -11.62 36.77 -12.58
N ILE A 827 -12.81 36.34 -13.00
CA ILE A 827 -13.06 35.04 -13.63
C ILE A 827 -13.10 35.24 -15.15
N GLU A 828 -12.27 34.50 -15.88
CA GLU A 828 -12.17 34.59 -17.33
C GLU A 828 -12.46 33.24 -17.96
N LYS A 829 -13.19 33.23 -19.08
CA LYS A 829 -13.48 32.01 -19.82
C LYS A 829 -12.22 31.52 -20.56
N LEU A 830 -11.97 30.22 -20.47
CA LEU A 830 -10.83 29.56 -21.09
C LEU A 830 -11.27 28.78 -22.35
N GLY A 831 -11.20 29.46 -23.50
CA GLY A 831 -11.62 28.91 -24.78
C GLY A 831 -13.14 28.75 -24.93
N ASP A 832 -13.58 28.09 -25.99
CA ASP A 832 -15.00 27.93 -26.31
C ASP A 832 -15.72 26.93 -25.39
N THR A 833 -17.05 26.90 -25.42
CA THR A 833 -17.80 25.83 -24.74
C THR A 833 -17.59 24.50 -25.48
N LEU A 834 -17.28 23.44 -24.74
CA LEU A 834 -17.34 22.08 -25.25
C LEU A 834 -18.82 21.63 -25.27
N PRO A 835 -19.46 21.43 -26.43
CA PRO A 835 -20.89 21.17 -26.50
C PRO A 835 -21.24 19.83 -25.82
N ALA A 836 -22.50 19.69 -25.41
CA ALA A 836 -23.06 18.41 -24.96
C ALA A 836 -23.10 17.41 -26.11
N ASP A 837 -22.97 16.12 -25.81
CA ASP A 837 -23.13 15.06 -26.81
C ASP A 837 -24.63 14.83 -27.08
N VAL A 838 -25.08 15.26 -28.26
CA VAL A 838 -26.49 15.17 -28.69
C VAL A 838 -26.91 13.71 -28.92
N SER A 839 -25.97 12.78 -29.08
CA SER A 839 -26.23 11.35 -29.28
C SER A 839 -26.54 10.61 -27.98
N ALA A 840 -26.15 11.17 -26.83
CA ALA A 840 -26.43 10.63 -25.51
C ALA A 840 -27.85 11.04 -25.06
N THR A 841 -28.87 10.33 -25.56
CA THR A 841 -30.27 10.57 -25.14
C THR A 841 -30.47 10.28 -23.64
N PRO A 842 -31.23 11.10 -22.88
CA PRO A 842 -31.38 10.95 -21.43
C PRO A 842 -31.91 9.59 -20.97
N SER A 843 -32.77 8.95 -21.79
CA SER A 843 -33.34 7.63 -21.50
C SER A 843 -32.36 6.47 -21.70
N ASN A 844 -31.33 6.63 -22.53
CA ASN A 844 -30.33 5.59 -22.83
C ASN A 844 -29.02 5.74 -22.03
N SER A 845 -28.79 6.90 -21.40
CA SER A 845 -27.50 7.25 -20.79
C SER A 845 -27.43 7.06 -19.27
N ALA A 846 -28.57 6.95 -18.57
CA ALA A 846 -28.60 6.75 -17.10
C ALA A 846 -27.91 5.44 -16.64
N GLY A 847 -27.86 4.42 -17.50
CA GLY A 847 -27.15 3.17 -17.25
C GLY A 847 -25.76 3.05 -17.91
N LEU A 848 -25.33 4.06 -18.68
CA LEU A 848 -24.08 3.98 -19.43
C LEU A 848 -22.90 4.45 -18.57
N VAL A 849 -21.88 3.60 -18.49
CA VAL A 849 -20.65 3.89 -17.74
C VAL A 849 -19.59 4.34 -18.74
N PRO A 850 -19.07 5.57 -18.65
CA PRO A 850 -18.04 6.04 -19.58
C PRO A 850 -16.64 5.53 -19.21
N ASP A 851 -15.84 5.19 -20.23
CA ASP A 851 -14.38 5.00 -20.11
C ASP A 851 -13.67 6.35 -20.09
N SER A 852 -13.85 7.09 -18.99
CA SER A 852 -13.33 8.44 -18.84
C SER A 852 -11.81 8.54 -18.85
N PHE A 853 -11.07 7.46 -18.59
CA PHE A 853 -9.61 7.51 -18.67
C PHE A 853 -9.13 7.61 -20.11
N SER A 854 -9.79 6.86 -21.00
CA SER A 854 -9.41 6.75 -22.42
C SER A 854 -10.24 7.65 -23.34
N SER A 855 -11.35 8.23 -22.88
CA SER A 855 -12.27 8.99 -23.73
C SER A 855 -11.63 10.22 -24.40
N GLU A 856 -12.01 10.47 -25.65
CA GLU A 856 -11.59 11.67 -26.38
C GLU A 856 -12.06 12.94 -25.70
N ARG A 857 -13.27 12.91 -25.11
CA ARG A 857 -13.84 14.04 -24.38
C ARG A 857 -12.98 14.44 -23.18
N THR A 858 -12.58 13.47 -22.36
CA THR A 858 -11.70 13.75 -21.21
C THR A 858 -10.31 14.19 -21.68
N GLN A 859 -9.77 13.60 -22.76
CA GLN A 859 -8.52 14.06 -23.35
C GLN A 859 -8.60 15.53 -23.80
N GLU A 860 -9.70 15.96 -24.41
CA GLU A 860 -9.91 17.34 -24.85
C GLU A 860 -10.03 18.32 -23.67
N ILE A 861 -10.77 17.96 -22.61
CA ILE A 861 -10.83 18.76 -21.37
C ILE A 861 -9.42 18.97 -20.81
N VAL A 862 -8.66 17.88 -20.66
CA VAL A 862 -7.30 17.92 -20.11
C VAL A 862 -6.36 18.72 -21.02
N ARG A 863 -6.45 18.54 -22.33
CA ARG A 863 -5.67 19.31 -23.31
C ARG A 863 -5.93 20.81 -23.15
N ARG A 864 -7.17 21.25 -23.02
CA ARG A 864 -7.49 22.67 -22.80
C ARG A 864 -6.91 23.22 -21.50
N ILE A 865 -6.90 22.44 -20.42
CA ILE A 865 -6.24 22.83 -19.16
C ILE A 865 -4.72 22.97 -19.38
N MET A 866 -4.08 21.97 -19.98
CA MET A 866 -2.61 21.92 -20.16
C MET A 866 -2.06 22.91 -21.20
N HIS A 867 -2.89 23.38 -22.12
CA HIS A 867 -2.50 24.40 -23.10
C HIS A 867 -2.92 25.80 -22.67
N GLY A 868 -4.08 25.95 -22.05
CA GLY A 868 -4.67 27.24 -21.73
C GLY A 868 -4.29 27.80 -20.35
N ASN A 869 -3.99 26.93 -19.38
CA ASN A 869 -3.67 27.34 -18.01
C ASN A 869 -2.55 26.49 -17.41
N PHE A 870 -1.51 26.19 -18.19
CA PHE A 870 -0.36 25.44 -17.67
C PHE A 870 0.37 26.25 -16.59
N VAL A 871 0.69 25.56 -15.50
CA VAL A 871 1.33 26.14 -14.32
C VAL A 871 2.72 26.74 -14.58
N HIS A 872 3.48 26.21 -15.52
CA HIS A 872 4.85 26.68 -15.78
C HIS A 872 4.93 27.54 -17.03
N HIS A 873 5.38 28.78 -16.84
CA HIS A 873 5.71 29.65 -17.95
C HIS A 873 7.07 29.27 -18.55
N ARG A 874 7.12 29.15 -19.88
CA ARG A 874 8.33 28.74 -20.61
C ARG A 874 9.53 29.61 -20.28
N ASP A 875 9.34 30.94 -20.34
CA ASP A 875 10.44 31.89 -20.16
C ASP A 875 11.03 31.87 -18.75
N THR A 876 10.20 31.66 -17.74
CA THR A 876 10.64 31.49 -16.35
C THR A 876 11.52 30.26 -16.21
N VAL A 877 11.09 29.12 -16.76
CA VAL A 877 11.86 27.86 -16.71
C VAL A 877 13.12 27.96 -17.56
N LEU A 878 13.08 28.63 -18.71
CA LEU A 878 14.24 28.87 -19.55
C LEU A 878 15.30 29.72 -18.83
N LYS A 879 14.89 30.80 -18.15
CA LYS A 879 15.79 31.64 -17.37
C LYS A 879 16.44 30.86 -16.23
N LEU A 880 15.67 30.05 -15.51
CA LEU A 880 16.17 29.15 -14.47
C LEU A 880 17.18 28.12 -15.04
N ALA A 881 16.85 27.49 -16.16
CA ALA A 881 17.69 26.50 -16.83
C ALA A 881 18.99 27.09 -17.37
N GLN A 882 18.97 28.34 -17.86
CA GLN A 882 20.16 29.06 -18.30
C GLN A 882 21.15 29.25 -17.14
N GLY A 883 20.65 29.62 -15.96
CA GLY A 883 21.46 29.94 -14.77
C GLY A 883 22.36 31.17 -15.00
N GLU A 884 22.71 31.87 -13.93
CA GLU A 884 23.57 33.06 -14.02
C GLU A 884 25.00 32.74 -13.61
N LEU A 885 25.97 33.01 -14.50
CA LEU A 885 27.38 32.94 -14.14
C LEU A 885 27.82 34.24 -13.44
N PRO A 886 28.69 34.19 -12.42
CA PRO A 886 29.18 35.39 -11.74
C PRO A 886 29.79 36.43 -12.71
N LEU A 887 30.47 35.95 -13.75
CA LEU A 887 31.04 36.84 -14.77
C LEU A 887 29.99 37.51 -15.66
N GLU A 888 28.88 36.81 -15.96
CA GLU A 888 27.77 37.38 -16.74
C GLU A 888 27.09 38.49 -15.93
N GLN A 889 26.85 38.26 -14.64
CA GLN A 889 26.33 39.29 -13.70
C GLN A 889 27.26 40.50 -13.63
N GLN A 890 28.58 40.28 -13.50
CA GLN A 890 29.56 41.36 -13.48
C GLN A 890 29.57 42.15 -14.79
N ARG A 891 29.51 41.48 -15.94
CA ARG A 891 29.44 42.14 -17.26
C ARG A 891 28.14 42.93 -17.44
N GLU A 892 27.02 42.43 -16.92
CA GLU A 892 25.72 43.10 -16.98
C GLU A 892 25.69 44.35 -16.08
N LEU A 893 26.17 44.25 -14.83
CA LEU A 893 26.32 45.39 -13.93
C LEU A 893 27.21 46.49 -14.53
N LEU A 894 28.28 46.11 -15.23
CA LEU A 894 29.16 47.04 -15.93
C LEU A 894 28.50 47.65 -17.17
N ARG A 895 27.67 46.89 -17.91
CA ARG A 895 26.88 47.40 -19.06
C ARG A 895 25.76 48.35 -18.62
N GLN A 896 25.14 48.11 -17.48
CA GLN A 896 24.08 48.98 -16.93
C GLN A 896 24.63 50.30 -16.36
N LYS A 897 25.94 50.37 -16.07
CA LYS A 897 26.60 51.59 -15.57
C LYS A 897 26.67 52.72 -16.60
N ASP A 898 26.52 52.41 -17.90
CA ASP A 898 26.52 53.39 -19.00
C ASP A 898 25.12 53.91 -19.37
N ARG A 899 24.06 53.51 -18.64
CA ARG A 899 22.66 53.90 -18.91
C ARG A 899 21.97 54.66 -17.76
N ILE A 900 22.75 55.24 -16.85
CA ILE A 900 22.25 56.15 -15.80
C ILE A 900 22.07 57.56 -16.41
N LEU A 901 21.06 57.73 -17.26
CA LEU A 901 20.45 59.04 -17.59
C LEU A 901 19.04 58.94 -18.21
N LEU A 902 18.40 57.76 -18.17
CA LEU A 902 17.01 57.58 -18.63
C LEU A 902 16.14 56.80 -17.62
N GLY A 903 16.47 56.93 -16.33
CA GLY A 903 15.71 56.39 -15.20
C GLY A 903 14.68 57.35 -14.58
N MET A 904 14.15 58.31 -15.35
CA MET A 904 13.01 59.15 -14.94
C MET A 904 11.71 58.66 -15.60
N ILE A 905 11.41 57.37 -15.42
CA ILE A 905 10.07 56.80 -15.66
C ILE A 905 9.59 56.28 -14.29
N PRO A 906 8.41 56.67 -13.80
CA PRO A 906 7.90 56.24 -12.50
C PRO A 906 7.77 54.71 -12.42
N PHE A 907 7.89 54.15 -11.21
CA PHE A 907 7.82 52.72 -10.82
C PHE A 907 9.13 51.90 -10.71
N VAL A 908 10.29 52.55 -10.65
CA VAL A 908 11.53 51.89 -10.14
C VAL A 908 11.78 52.20 -8.64
N GLY A 909 11.01 53.10 -8.04
CA GLY A 909 11.13 53.48 -6.62
C GLY A 909 10.65 52.45 -5.59
N ALA A 910 9.89 51.43 -6.00
CA ALA A 910 9.23 50.49 -5.07
C ALA A 910 10.11 49.31 -4.60
N ILE A 911 11.32 49.13 -5.17
CA ILE A 911 12.22 48.02 -4.77
C ILE A 911 13.18 48.43 -3.64
N VAL A 912 13.36 49.73 -3.40
CA VAL A 912 14.27 50.23 -2.34
C VAL A 912 13.54 50.55 -1.02
N GLU A 913 12.22 50.69 -1.01
CA GLU A 913 11.47 50.97 0.23
C GLU A 913 11.06 49.73 1.05
N LEU A 914 11.17 48.51 0.50
CA LEU A 914 10.83 47.28 1.24
C LEU A 914 11.87 46.86 2.30
N THR A 915 12.98 47.59 2.43
CA THR A 915 13.99 47.36 3.49
C THR A 915 13.77 48.21 4.75
N LYS A 916 12.71 49.03 4.80
CA LYS A 916 12.43 49.93 5.93
C LYS A 916 11.25 49.53 6.84
N GLY A 917 10.76 48.29 6.72
CA GLY A 917 9.97 47.67 7.78
C GLY A 917 8.62 48.32 8.10
N ASN A 918 7.66 48.22 7.17
CA ASN A 918 6.23 48.34 7.48
C ASN A 918 5.49 47.08 7.03
N ILE A 919 4.66 46.54 7.92
CA ILE A 919 3.96 45.25 7.82
C ILE A 919 2.66 45.42 7.01
N VAL A 920 2.30 44.33 6.31
CA VAL A 920 1.07 44.01 5.54
C VAL A 920 1.30 44.00 4.01
N GLU A 921 0.96 42.85 3.39
CA GLU A 921 1.14 42.41 1.99
C GLU A 921 2.52 41.86 1.56
N GLY A 922 2.79 40.62 1.98
CA GLY A 922 3.95 39.84 1.54
C GLY A 922 3.58 38.46 1.00
N THR A 923 3.26 38.37 -0.30
CA THR A 923 3.30 37.12 -1.10
C THR A 923 3.44 37.45 -2.61
N ARG A 924 4.54 38.11 -3.00
CA ARG A 924 4.93 38.28 -4.43
C ARG A 924 6.40 37.94 -4.72
N GLY A 925 7.04 37.16 -3.84
CA GLY A 925 8.40 36.66 -4.04
C GLY A 925 8.41 35.14 -4.06
N LEU A 926 8.26 34.51 -5.22
CA LEU A 926 8.43 33.07 -5.37
C LEU A 926 8.97 32.78 -6.77
N ILE A 927 10.22 33.23 -7.01
CA ILE A 927 11.20 32.73 -8.02
C ILE A 927 12.59 33.35 -7.75
N LEU A 928 12.71 34.43 -6.97
CA LEU A 928 13.99 35.13 -6.72
C LEU A 928 14.71 34.78 -5.39
N ASP A 929 14.08 34.04 -4.46
CA ASP A 929 14.67 33.79 -3.13
C ASP A 929 15.71 32.66 -3.06
N THR A 930 16.16 32.11 -4.19
CA THR A 930 17.19 31.05 -4.21
C THR A 930 18.55 31.47 -4.78
N VAL A 931 18.78 32.75 -5.10
CA VAL A 931 20.09 33.22 -5.63
C VAL A 931 20.78 34.28 -4.74
N GLY A 932 20.13 34.76 -3.67
CA GLY A 932 20.63 35.86 -2.83
C GLY A 932 21.59 35.55 -1.68
N ALA A 933 22.09 34.31 -1.50
CA ALA A 933 22.82 33.93 -0.27
C ALA A 933 24.36 33.90 -0.37
N PHE A 934 24.98 34.53 -1.36
CA PHE A 934 26.45 34.51 -1.52
C PHE A 934 27.10 35.86 -1.83
N VAL A 935 26.68 36.96 -1.21
CA VAL A 935 27.51 38.18 -1.19
C VAL A 935 27.35 38.94 0.13
N GLY A 936 28.36 38.86 1.02
CA GLY A 936 28.46 39.74 2.18
C GLY A 936 29.53 39.35 3.21
N GLY A 937 30.77 39.82 3.03
CA GLY A 937 31.69 40.16 4.14
C GLY A 937 32.54 39.06 4.80
N ALA A 938 33.83 39.02 4.43
CA ALA A 938 35.04 38.69 5.19
C ALA A 938 35.00 37.72 6.42
N GLY A 939 35.78 36.62 6.35
CA GLY A 939 36.39 35.98 7.53
C GLY A 939 36.33 34.44 7.60
N SER A 940 37.46 33.80 7.30
CA SER A 940 37.94 32.48 7.79
C SER A 940 37.04 31.21 7.76
N THR A 941 37.58 30.20 7.06
CA THR A 941 37.49 28.74 7.26
C THR A 941 36.19 28.00 6.99
N LEU A 942 36.05 27.43 5.78
CA LEU A 942 35.21 26.24 5.55
C LEU A 942 35.84 25.24 4.56
N ARG A 943 36.02 24.01 5.04
CA ARG A 943 36.00 22.74 4.30
C ARG A 943 35.52 21.66 5.28
N PRO A 944 34.87 20.56 4.83
CA PRO A 944 34.03 20.41 3.65
C PRO A 944 32.69 19.70 3.98
N LEU A 945 31.57 20.15 3.41
CA LEU A 945 30.35 19.34 3.27
C LEU A 945 30.08 19.16 1.77
N ILE A 946 30.75 18.17 1.19
CA ILE A 946 30.42 17.62 -0.13
C ILE A 946 29.61 16.35 0.12
N LYS A 947 28.29 16.49 0.34
CA LYS A 947 27.27 15.44 0.15
C LYS A 947 25.88 16.08 0.03
N SER A 948 25.56 16.71 -1.11
CA SER A 948 24.18 16.88 -1.60
C SER A 948 24.14 17.66 -2.92
N THR A 949 24.55 17.06 -4.04
CA THR A 949 24.09 17.51 -5.36
C THR A 949 22.73 16.87 -5.64
N LYS A 950 21.71 17.32 -4.90
CA LYS A 950 20.31 17.27 -5.33
C LYS A 950 19.86 18.72 -5.27
N VAL A 951 19.90 19.41 -6.42
CA VAL A 951 19.21 20.68 -6.56
C VAL A 951 17.76 20.42 -6.15
N VAL A 952 17.29 21.18 -5.15
CA VAL A 952 15.94 21.08 -4.61
C VAL A 952 14.97 21.27 -5.78
N ALA A 953 14.17 20.24 -6.10
CA ALA A 953 13.15 20.33 -7.13
C ALA A 953 12.21 21.51 -6.80
N PRO A 954 12.11 22.56 -7.64
CA PRO A 954 11.28 23.73 -7.36
C PRO A 954 9.76 23.47 -7.39
N PHE A 955 9.32 22.22 -7.64
CA PHE A 955 7.98 21.91 -8.12
C PHE A 955 7.35 20.79 -7.31
N GLY A 956 6.18 21.05 -6.68
CA GLY A 956 5.17 20.06 -6.24
C GLY A 956 5.61 18.81 -5.45
N ALA A 957 6.88 18.69 -5.05
CA ALA A 957 7.52 17.41 -4.77
C ALA A 957 6.90 16.65 -3.59
N LYS A 958 6.22 17.34 -2.66
CA LYS A 958 5.57 16.69 -1.52
C LYS A 958 4.36 15.84 -1.95
N ALA A 959 3.48 16.33 -2.83
CA ALA A 959 2.29 15.60 -3.26
C ALA A 959 2.66 14.38 -4.14
N PHE A 960 3.63 14.55 -5.04
CA PHE A 960 4.09 13.48 -5.91
C PHE A 960 5.02 12.46 -5.23
N ARG A 961 5.81 12.82 -4.20
CA ARG A 961 6.54 11.81 -3.39
C ARG A 961 5.60 10.84 -2.67
N VAL A 962 4.39 11.27 -2.31
CA VAL A 962 3.34 10.38 -1.80
C VAL A 962 2.84 9.45 -2.91
N LEU A 963 2.72 9.95 -4.15
CA LEU A 963 2.34 9.15 -5.31
C LEU A 963 3.46 8.22 -5.81
N GLU A 964 4.74 8.59 -5.68
CA GLU A 964 5.91 7.74 -5.98
C GLU A 964 5.80 6.42 -5.20
N LYS A 965 5.41 6.48 -3.94
CA LYS A 965 5.17 5.28 -3.11
C LYS A 965 3.92 4.46 -3.50
N GLY A 966 3.00 5.03 -4.29
CA GLY A 966 1.72 4.41 -4.67
C GLY A 966 1.55 4.07 -6.16
N VAL A 967 2.31 4.66 -7.08
CA VAL A 967 2.33 4.38 -8.53
C VAL A 967 3.46 3.43 -8.92
N LEU A 968 4.56 3.37 -8.15
CA LEU A 968 5.56 2.30 -8.27
C LEU A 968 5.06 0.95 -7.72
N VAL A 969 3.84 0.91 -7.19
CA VAL A 969 3.25 -0.27 -6.56
C VAL A 969 1.90 -0.53 -7.23
N VAL A 970 1.95 -0.95 -8.48
CA VAL A 970 0.80 -1.62 -9.09
C VAL A 970 1.16 -3.09 -9.16
N SER A 971 0.30 -3.94 -8.61
CA SER A 971 0.61 -5.34 -8.33
C SER A 971 1.14 -6.08 -9.54
N GLY A 972 2.26 -6.80 -9.39
CA GLY A 972 2.73 -7.76 -10.39
C GLY A 972 1.71 -8.87 -10.67
N PHE A 973 0.82 -9.15 -9.71
CA PHE A 973 -0.27 -10.13 -9.82
C PHE A 973 -1.39 -9.75 -10.81
N LEU A 974 -1.42 -8.50 -11.26
CA LEU A 974 -2.37 -8.03 -12.28
C LEU A 974 -1.68 -7.76 -13.63
N ASN A 975 -0.46 -8.27 -13.83
CA ASN A 975 0.33 -8.15 -15.06
C ASN A 975 0.56 -9.52 -15.74
N PRO A 976 -0.49 -10.17 -16.27
CA PRO A 976 -0.33 -11.48 -16.91
C PRO A 976 0.38 -11.39 -18.27
N LEU A 977 0.59 -10.21 -18.86
CA LEU A 977 1.23 -10.07 -20.17
C LEU A 977 2.73 -10.40 -20.15
N ASP A 978 3.44 -10.15 -19.04
CA ASP A 978 4.84 -10.60 -18.87
C ASP A 978 4.97 -12.13 -18.70
N GLY A 979 3.91 -12.82 -18.24
CA GLY A 979 3.88 -14.28 -18.08
C GLY A 979 3.16 -15.05 -19.20
N SER A 980 2.32 -14.39 -20.01
CA SER A 980 1.38 -15.04 -20.95
C SER A 980 2.03 -15.75 -22.14
N ALA A 981 3.25 -15.38 -22.53
CA ALA A 981 4.01 -16.09 -23.56
C ALA A 981 4.32 -17.55 -23.15
N SER A 982 4.35 -17.84 -21.85
CA SER A 982 4.57 -19.18 -21.30
C SER A 982 3.27 -19.99 -21.11
N LEU A 983 2.13 -19.33 -20.82
CA LEU A 983 0.83 -19.98 -20.64
C LEU A 983 0.27 -20.58 -21.94
N LEU A 984 0.55 -19.95 -23.09
CA LEU A 984 0.21 -20.53 -24.41
C LEU A 984 1.01 -21.81 -24.72
N ASN A 985 2.25 -21.92 -24.22
CA ASN A 985 3.07 -23.13 -24.36
C ASN A 985 2.76 -24.20 -23.30
N GLY A 986 2.27 -23.80 -22.11
CA GLY A 986 1.80 -24.70 -21.04
C GLY A 986 0.57 -25.54 -21.42
N ALA A 987 -0.19 -25.10 -22.43
CA ALA A 987 -1.31 -25.84 -23.00
C ALA A 987 -0.91 -27.20 -23.59
N ALA A 988 0.35 -27.37 -24.05
CA ALA A 988 0.89 -28.64 -24.53
C ALA A 988 1.30 -29.60 -23.37
N ARG A 989 1.47 -29.07 -22.14
CA ARG A 989 1.83 -29.84 -20.93
C ARG A 989 0.68 -30.00 -19.94
N GLY A 990 -0.54 -29.55 -20.28
CA GLY A 990 -1.73 -29.71 -19.44
C GLY A 990 -1.84 -28.72 -18.28
N VAL A 991 -1.08 -27.63 -18.29
CA VAL A 991 -0.97 -26.67 -17.18
C VAL A 991 -1.42 -25.28 -17.67
N PHE A 992 -2.66 -24.95 -17.32
CA PHE A 992 -3.37 -23.65 -17.34
C PHE A 992 -3.43 -22.82 -18.64
N ALA A 993 -4.66 -22.65 -19.16
CA ALA A 993 -5.04 -21.49 -19.96
C ALA A 993 -6.31 -20.89 -19.34
N VAL A 994 -6.17 -19.73 -18.68
CA VAL A 994 -7.24 -18.93 -18.06
C VAL A 994 -8.52 -18.81 -18.92
N PRO A 995 -8.47 -18.71 -20.27
CA PRO A 995 -9.68 -18.63 -21.08
C PRO A 995 -10.62 -19.85 -21.01
N LYS A 996 -10.10 -21.06 -20.71
CA LYS A 996 -10.92 -22.29 -20.66
C LYS A 996 -11.59 -22.53 -19.30
N LEU A 997 -11.13 -21.84 -18.24
CA LEU A 997 -11.66 -21.99 -16.87
C LEU A 997 -13.05 -21.35 -16.70
N LEU A 998 -13.40 -20.37 -17.54
CA LEU A 998 -14.70 -19.68 -17.48
C LEU A 998 -15.90 -20.53 -17.96
N SER A 999 -15.68 -21.75 -18.47
CA SER A 999 -16.76 -22.54 -19.11
C SER A 999 -16.87 -24.02 -18.73
N LYS A 1000 -15.96 -24.59 -17.90
CA LYS A 1000 -16.01 -26.01 -17.52
C LYS A 1000 -15.51 -26.26 -16.10
N ALA A 1001 -16.12 -27.25 -15.43
CA ALA A 1001 -15.69 -27.77 -14.13
C ALA A 1001 -14.21 -28.19 -14.17
N LEU A 1002 -13.45 -27.79 -13.15
CA LEU A 1002 -12.02 -28.10 -13.00
C LEU A 1002 -11.79 -29.62 -12.86
N ARG A 1003 -10.72 -30.13 -13.47
CA ARG A 1003 -10.28 -31.52 -13.26
C ARG A 1003 -9.62 -31.66 -11.88
N PRO A 1004 -9.81 -32.78 -11.14
CA PRO A 1004 -9.24 -32.98 -9.81
C PRO A 1004 -7.71 -32.82 -9.72
N SER A 1005 -6.97 -33.23 -10.76
CA SER A 1005 -5.51 -33.10 -10.81
C SER A 1005 -5.00 -31.66 -10.92
N VAL A 1006 -5.85 -30.74 -11.38
CA VAL A 1006 -5.55 -29.30 -11.47
C VAL A 1006 -5.79 -28.63 -10.11
N LEU A 1007 -6.77 -29.13 -9.34
CA LEU A 1007 -7.05 -28.67 -7.99
C LEU A 1007 -5.92 -29.03 -7.03
N THR A 1008 -5.36 -30.25 -7.15
CA THR A 1008 -4.25 -30.71 -6.31
C THR A 1008 -2.94 -29.97 -6.60
N THR A 1009 -2.66 -29.60 -7.86
CA THR A 1009 -1.48 -28.81 -8.20
C THR A 1009 -1.59 -27.37 -7.70
N LEU A 1010 -2.75 -26.71 -7.85
CA LEU A 1010 -2.98 -25.36 -7.29
C LEU A 1010 -2.86 -25.36 -5.77
N GLY A 1011 -3.49 -26.31 -5.08
CA GLY A 1011 -3.38 -26.44 -3.62
C GLY A 1011 -1.93 -26.63 -3.15
N SER A 1012 -1.11 -27.37 -3.91
CA SER A 1012 0.31 -27.54 -3.59
C SER A 1012 1.13 -26.25 -3.75
N VAL A 1013 0.77 -25.38 -4.69
CA VAL A 1013 1.42 -24.07 -4.90
C VAL A 1013 0.97 -23.09 -3.82
N GLU A 1014 -0.32 -23.09 -3.47
CA GLU A 1014 -0.84 -22.31 -2.34
C GLU A 1014 -0.15 -22.68 -1.04
N GLU A 1015 -0.01 -23.97 -0.71
CA GLU A 1015 0.70 -24.38 0.52
C GLU A 1015 2.18 -23.96 0.51
N LYS A 1016 2.87 -23.95 -0.66
CA LYS A 1016 4.22 -23.38 -0.76
C LYS A 1016 4.22 -21.89 -0.46
N LEU A 1017 3.27 -21.12 -1.01
CA LEU A 1017 3.12 -19.69 -0.73
C LEU A 1017 2.86 -19.44 0.76
N ARG A 1018 2.00 -20.24 1.40
CA ARG A 1018 1.72 -20.18 2.85
C ARG A 1018 2.98 -20.39 3.69
N LEU A 1019 3.76 -21.42 3.39
CA LEU A 1019 5.05 -21.66 4.05
C LEU A 1019 5.99 -20.46 3.90
N CYS A 1020 6.04 -19.88 2.69
CA CYS A 1020 6.86 -18.70 2.40
C CYS A 1020 6.38 -17.43 3.11
N LEU A 1021 5.16 -17.39 3.63
CA LEU A 1021 4.61 -16.32 4.45
C LEU A 1021 4.61 -16.64 5.95
N GLY A 1022 5.24 -17.75 6.35
CA GLY A 1022 5.35 -18.15 7.75
C GLY A 1022 4.03 -18.69 8.29
N VAL A 1023 3.09 -19.04 7.41
CA VAL A 1023 1.85 -19.71 7.76
C VAL A 1023 2.18 -21.20 7.88
N HIS A 1024 2.43 -21.63 9.11
CA HIS A 1024 2.65 -23.04 9.43
C HIS A 1024 1.31 -23.73 9.64
N SER A 1025 0.81 -24.42 8.62
CA SER A 1025 -0.38 -25.25 8.74
C SER A 1025 -0.05 -26.51 9.56
N SER A 1026 -0.92 -26.90 10.49
CA SER A 1026 -0.86 -28.19 11.18
C SER A 1026 -1.20 -29.38 10.26
N LEU A 1027 -1.32 -29.14 8.94
CA LEU A 1027 -1.78 -30.11 7.94
C LEU A 1027 -0.66 -31.03 7.47
N PHE A 1028 0.60 -30.64 7.60
CA PHE A 1028 1.71 -31.55 7.44
C PHE A 1028 2.05 -32.15 8.81
N SER A 1029 1.74 -33.44 8.98
CA SER A 1029 2.04 -34.30 10.15
C SER A 1029 0.93 -34.51 11.19
N ARG A 1030 -0.30 -34.79 10.77
CA ARG A 1030 -1.13 -35.75 11.50
C ARG A 1030 -1.33 -36.99 10.63
N SER A 1031 -0.49 -38.02 10.83
CA SER A 1031 -0.93 -39.38 10.50
C SER A 1031 -2.24 -39.63 11.24
N PRO A 1032 -3.23 -40.33 10.64
CA PRO A 1032 -4.47 -40.65 11.34
C PRO A 1032 -4.12 -41.25 12.69
N MET A 1033 -4.57 -40.60 13.77
CA MET A 1033 -4.42 -41.16 15.10
C MET A 1033 -5.18 -42.48 15.10
N THR A 1034 -4.46 -43.59 15.03
CA THR A 1034 -4.96 -44.86 15.55
C THR A 1034 -5.03 -44.69 17.06
N GLN A 1035 -6.12 -44.11 17.54
CA GLN A 1035 -6.51 -44.28 18.94
C GLN A 1035 -6.79 -45.77 19.12
N GLY A 1036 -5.83 -46.48 19.72
CA GLY A 1036 -6.11 -47.79 20.28
C GLY A 1036 -7.09 -47.61 21.43
N GLY A 1037 -8.31 -48.13 21.27
CA GLY A 1037 -9.26 -48.19 22.38
C GLY A 1037 -10.75 -47.95 22.08
N SER A 1038 -11.25 -48.14 20.86
CA SER A 1038 -12.66 -48.47 20.59
C SER A 1038 -12.78 -48.86 19.12
N SER A 1039 -13.58 -49.88 18.79
CA SER A 1039 -13.86 -50.30 17.41
C SER A 1039 -14.25 -49.10 16.55
N GLN A 1040 -13.36 -48.62 15.67
CA GLN A 1040 -13.76 -47.66 14.63
C GLN A 1040 -14.75 -48.39 13.71
N PRO A 1041 -15.98 -47.87 13.50
CA PRO A 1041 -16.90 -48.47 12.57
C PRO A 1041 -16.30 -48.38 11.16
N ALA A 1042 -16.57 -49.38 10.31
CA ALA A 1042 -16.00 -49.43 8.97
C ALA A 1042 -16.36 -48.16 8.18
N ALA A 1043 -15.36 -47.47 7.65
CA ALA A 1043 -15.57 -46.32 6.77
C ALA A 1043 -16.13 -46.81 5.42
N HIS A 1044 -17.20 -46.20 4.95
CA HIS A 1044 -17.86 -46.49 3.68
C HIS A 1044 -17.59 -45.37 2.69
N VAL A 1045 -17.16 -45.71 1.49
CA VAL A 1045 -16.99 -44.74 0.41
C VAL A 1045 -18.32 -44.60 -0.32
N GLY A 1046 -18.76 -43.37 -0.52
CA GLY A 1046 -20.00 -43.10 -1.25
C GLY A 1046 -20.05 -41.69 -1.78
N ARG A 1047 -21.25 -41.25 -2.13
CA ARG A 1047 -21.52 -39.87 -2.56
C ARG A 1047 -22.64 -39.28 -1.73
N ASN A 1048 -22.49 -38.03 -1.32
CA ASN A 1048 -23.57 -37.22 -0.77
C ASN A 1048 -23.80 -36.04 -1.72
N HIS A 1049 -24.99 -35.94 -2.32
CA HIS A 1049 -25.30 -34.90 -3.33
C HIS A 1049 -24.25 -34.78 -4.46
N SER A 1050 -23.81 -35.91 -5.00
CA SER A 1050 -22.72 -36.02 -6.00
C SER A 1050 -21.31 -35.64 -5.52
N VAL A 1051 -21.12 -35.29 -4.26
CA VAL A 1051 -19.80 -35.05 -3.64
C VAL A 1051 -19.25 -36.37 -3.08
N PRO A 1052 -18.06 -36.84 -3.50
CA PRO A 1052 -17.43 -38.02 -2.92
C PRO A 1052 -17.15 -37.82 -1.42
N VAL A 1053 -17.54 -38.81 -0.60
CA VAL A 1053 -17.37 -38.73 0.85
C VAL A 1053 -17.04 -40.11 1.43
N ASN A 1054 -16.15 -40.11 2.42
CA ASN A 1054 -15.97 -41.23 3.32
C ASN A 1054 -16.92 -41.03 4.49
N ALA A 1055 -17.81 -41.98 4.73
CA ALA A 1055 -18.82 -41.88 5.76
C ALA A 1055 -18.72 -43.01 6.79
N VAL A 1056 -19.22 -42.76 7.99
CA VAL A 1056 -19.30 -43.72 9.08
C VAL A 1056 -20.71 -43.67 9.68
N GLN A 1057 -21.22 -44.82 10.10
CA GLN A 1057 -22.53 -44.88 10.74
C GLN A 1057 -22.40 -44.67 12.25
N VAL A 1058 -23.14 -43.71 12.79
CA VAL A 1058 -23.25 -43.42 14.23
C VAL A 1058 -24.74 -43.38 14.57
N ASP A 1059 -25.17 -44.18 15.54
CA ASP A 1059 -26.56 -44.25 16.01
C ASP A 1059 -27.61 -44.40 14.88
N GLY A 1060 -27.27 -45.18 13.85
CA GLY A 1060 -28.14 -45.45 12.70
C GLY A 1060 -28.10 -44.41 11.58
N GLN A 1061 -27.42 -43.28 11.78
CA GLN A 1061 -27.28 -42.20 10.80
C GLN A 1061 -25.88 -42.18 10.17
N TRP A 1062 -25.79 -41.73 8.92
CA TRP A 1062 -24.50 -41.58 8.22
C TRP A 1062 -23.89 -40.22 8.49
N TYR A 1063 -22.62 -40.19 8.86
CA TYR A 1063 -21.84 -38.96 9.06
C TYR A 1063 -20.61 -38.97 8.16
N ALA A 1064 -20.22 -37.80 7.66
CA ALA A 1064 -18.93 -37.68 6.97
C ALA A 1064 -17.78 -37.87 7.95
N ILE A 1065 -16.66 -38.43 7.48
CA ILE A 1065 -15.43 -38.53 8.26
C ILE A 1065 -14.63 -37.26 8.03
N ASN A 1066 -14.30 -36.56 9.12
CA ASN A 1066 -13.41 -35.42 9.09
C ASN A 1066 -12.01 -35.88 8.62
N PRO A 1067 -11.48 -35.35 7.50
CA PRO A 1067 -10.21 -35.79 6.96
C PRO A 1067 -9.00 -35.47 7.86
N SER A 1068 -9.16 -34.53 8.80
CA SER A 1068 -8.08 -34.14 9.73
C SER A 1068 -8.06 -34.93 11.03
N THR A 1069 -9.21 -35.43 11.50
CA THR A 1069 -9.31 -36.16 12.78
C THR A 1069 -9.63 -37.65 12.60
N GLY A 1070 -10.17 -38.05 11.44
CA GLY A 1070 -10.65 -39.41 11.22
C GLY A 1070 -11.93 -39.74 11.99
N LEU A 1071 -12.58 -38.74 12.58
CA LEU A 1071 -13.80 -38.87 13.39
C LEU A 1071 -15.03 -38.43 12.59
N PRO A 1072 -16.25 -38.93 12.91
CA PRO A 1072 -17.49 -38.42 12.31
C PRO A 1072 -17.63 -36.90 12.55
N ASN A 1073 -18.12 -36.15 11.56
CA ASN A 1073 -18.38 -34.72 11.74
C ASN A 1073 -19.53 -34.19 10.87
N GLY A 1074 -20.12 -33.08 11.30
CA GLY A 1074 -21.22 -32.43 10.60
C GLY A 1074 -22.59 -32.92 11.04
N THR A 1075 -23.60 -32.52 10.27
CA THR A 1075 -24.96 -33.06 10.36
C THR A 1075 -25.05 -34.41 9.65
N PRO A 1076 -26.08 -35.25 9.95
CA PRO A 1076 -26.34 -36.48 9.22
C PRO A 1076 -26.43 -36.24 7.71
N LEU A 1077 -25.82 -37.13 6.92
CA LEU A 1077 -25.88 -37.09 5.47
C LEU A 1077 -27.30 -37.42 5.00
N ASP A 1078 -27.94 -36.45 4.35
CA ASP A 1078 -29.32 -36.48 3.87
C ASP A 1078 -29.48 -37.06 2.45
N GLY A 1079 -28.37 -37.38 1.76
CA GLY A 1079 -28.36 -37.95 0.42
C GLY A 1079 -27.20 -38.93 0.18
N PHE A 1080 -26.78 -39.67 1.22
CA PHE A 1080 -25.64 -40.58 1.11
C PHE A 1080 -25.99 -41.88 0.37
N GLU A 1081 -25.29 -42.12 -0.73
CA GLU A 1081 -25.36 -43.36 -1.52
C GLU A 1081 -24.01 -44.11 -1.38
N PRO A 1082 -23.98 -45.27 -0.69
CA PRO A 1082 -22.77 -46.09 -0.59
C PRO A 1082 -22.41 -46.70 -1.95
N LEU A 1083 -21.14 -46.66 -2.32
CA LEU A 1083 -20.65 -47.39 -3.50
C LEU A 1083 -20.55 -48.88 -3.12
N GLY A 1084 -21.26 -49.74 -3.85
CA GLY A 1084 -21.20 -51.19 -3.65
C GLY A 1084 -19.78 -51.73 -3.83
N THR A 1085 -19.44 -52.77 -3.07
CA THR A 1085 -18.10 -53.41 -2.98
C THR A 1085 -17.53 -53.98 -4.28
N GLU A 1086 -18.24 -53.90 -5.40
CA GLU A 1086 -17.77 -54.38 -6.71
C GLU A 1086 -17.13 -53.29 -7.60
N ALA A 1087 -17.09 -52.03 -7.16
CA ALA A 1087 -16.54 -50.91 -7.96
C ALA A 1087 -15.53 -50.02 -7.19
N ALA A 1088 -14.77 -50.61 -6.25
CA ALA A 1088 -13.66 -49.95 -5.55
C ALA A 1088 -12.32 -50.16 -6.27
#